data_AF-A0A817I5Y9-F1
#
_entry.id   AF-A0A817I5Y9-F1
#
_cell.length_a   1.000
_cell.length_b   1.000
_cell.length_c   1.000
_cell.angle_alpha   90.00
_cell.angle_beta   90.00
_cell.angle_gamma   90.00
#
_symmetry.space_group_name_H-M   'P 1'
#
loop_
_entity.id
_entity.type
_entity.pdbx_description
1 polymer ?
#
loop_
_entity_poly.entity_id
_entity_poly.type
_entity_poly.pdbx_seq_one_letter_code
_entity_poly.pdbx_strand_id
1 'polypeptide(L)'
;MCKPTNKIYYLVICLLNFLSISNVTGNFDPNRADYNAYGVKIAMNEDFLVLAENKNDPPRFFIQFAPYNGIQMSLQCSTHYPQMTDSFIYTVVVGKKQNKNRKHFYFAGELTNNKSGIFVGIAIYNNINNNSSLLCNTSFTYYLQYFSNYQHQEYYILGVEPNGYFTYGFSNEFIFIFDSRNTSVLEIWNGNLTWPDTTFIPHAVDISEHFGVISGFIYNGIHSAVNYSPMIYLINFNSSNKHPIVVNQYKPIANPGTWQDLLPNADANLYSAKYDMSISINEYGDVLVGMQFINRVFFFYVYKAKPTELNFVSRHTNGRTLGNGKNIVWLENGIAALIVNVYTLDYEWLSSQIHIYGIQANGYNSNSTPLSVFPNNHQKLPQSLDPVFINIVSSPSSLALLDNKGHIVIFLPTLPGYYLSIKDTGTIPLITTSHACMPGTYKNQPGIHDCTLCPSGTKNPGIFSTFCVPCSSNSFCPLASVNEVPQSALQTITQALPYPKSPESATFDEILIRNMFSIESGRCTLISPLFWTLIVGSLAIIVMIIMGFLKYFSKSPLGRRIRKLVKYIFRRTDLIGEGELWVGGLASLCVIVLICFACIFSTSFIKQYPIETSSKSYFDCDLSIKNAKFETSVQSLAIPFTNADQKMFDLLNNQEFLLNIDFVNTVINCDSVSIEALFGITWSTIRWLNCDNINYTLSLSIPLPYQHISVQVYIEDIKTIGALRIGLNGHEVKNGSYLLKQLNFYQSFFKNEFILARHLPITLSVTKVINETLSIKSGESNFSGIYIPTFTVDYNSLFFTDNQFIRSTLTLTKLIISISETPYYVKNLQQPIAKPSEIIFQNLLFTTVCLELFGLIFLLYKLLLKPLFYFFLKKKFTNRKTNINNKRSNDYYKYRHKTTGNIYIDMSYTAYF
;
A
#
# COMPACT_ATOMS: atom_id res chain seq x y z
N MET A 1 -91.31 13.28 -6.98
CA MET A 1 -91.80 14.20 -5.92
C MET A 1 -91.38 13.61 -4.58
N CYS A 2 -90.65 14.26 -3.67
CA CYS A 2 -90.05 15.61 -3.65
C CYS A 2 -88.63 15.56 -3.04
N LYS A 3 -87.84 16.62 -3.25
CA LYS A 3 -86.47 16.79 -2.73
C LYS A 3 -86.41 16.77 -1.19
N PRO A 4 -85.24 16.43 -0.62
CA PRO A 4 -84.45 17.51 -0.02
C PRO A 4 -82.97 17.51 -0.44
N THR A 5 -82.65 18.30 -1.46
CA THR A 5 -81.28 18.77 -1.72
C THR A 5 -81.16 20.22 -1.26
N ASN A 6 -80.15 20.54 -0.45
CA ASN A 6 -79.32 21.76 -0.52
C ASN A 6 -78.52 22.02 0.77
N LYS A 7 -79.02 21.65 1.96
CA LYS A 7 -78.34 22.00 3.23
C LYS A 7 -76.98 21.32 3.44
N ILE A 8 -76.84 20.02 3.15
CA ILE A 8 -75.56 19.32 3.32
C ILE A 8 -74.53 19.79 2.29
N TYR A 9 -74.93 20.01 1.03
CA TYR A 9 -74.02 20.48 -0.01
C TYR A 9 -73.51 21.90 0.26
N TYR A 10 -74.37 22.81 0.75
CA TYR A 10 -73.93 24.12 1.24
C TYR A 10 -73.06 24.02 2.48
N LEU A 11 -73.34 23.12 3.44
CA LEU A 11 -72.50 22.97 4.63
C LEU A 11 -71.09 22.47 4.25
N VAL A 12 -70.99 21.49 3.34
CA VAL A 12 -69.72 20.94 2.85
C VAL A 12 -68.96 21.95 1.99
N ILE A 13 -69.63 22.71 1.12
CA ILE A 13 -68.98 23.80 0.37
C ILE A 13 -68.57 24.95 1.29
N CYS A 14 -69.36 25.31 2.30
CA CYS A 14 -68.97 26.31 3.29
C CYS A 14 -67.82 25.83 4.18
N LEU A 15 -67.74 24.54 4.54
CA LEU A 15 -66.60 23.97 5.27
C LEU A 15 -65.35 23.87 4.40
N LEU A 16 -65.47 23.44 3.15
CA LEU A 16 -64.36 23.45 2.18
C LEU A 16 -63.88 24.88 1.88
N ASN A 17 -64.79 25.84 1.79
CA ASN A 17 -64.43 27.25 1.65
C ASN A 17 -63.88 27.84 2.96
N PHE A 18 -64.33 27.45 4.15
CA PHE A 18 -63.72 27.89 5.40
C PHE A 18 -62.32 27.30 5.59
N LEU A 19 -62.11 26.03 5.23
CA LEU A 19 -60.82 25.36 5.25
C LEU A 19 -59.87 25.87 4.14
N SER A 20 -60.40 26.33 3.01
CA SER A 20 -59.57 27.01 2.00
C SER A 20 -59.27 28.46 2.40
N ILE A 21 -60.22 29.19 2.99
CA ILE A 21 -60.01 30.56 3.47
C ILE A 21 -59.06 30.59 4.67
N SER A 22 -59.07 29.59 5.57
CA SER A 22 -58.05 29.47 6.63
C SER A 22 -56.64 29.24 6.10
N ASN A 23 -56.49 28.74 4.86
CA ASN A 23 -55.21 28.62 4.17
C ASN A 23 -54.87 29.84 3.28
N VAL A 24 -55.78 30.82 3.12
CA VAL A 24 -55.55 32.04 2.32
C VAL A 24 -54.99 33.20 3.17
N THR A 25 -54.98 33.06 4.50
CA THR A 25 -54.15 33.87 5.42
C THR A 25 -53.20 32.97 6.19
N GLY A 26 -52.26 32.34 5.46
CA GLY A 26 -51.17 31.59 6.08
C GLY A 26 -50.26 32.52 6.88
N ASN A 27 -50.41 32.53 8.21
CA ASN A 27 -49.45 33.19 9.08
C ASN A 27 -48.12 32.46 9.03
N PHE A 28 -47.05 33.18 8.71
CA PHE A 28 -45.68 32.66 8.73
C PHE A 28 -45.19 32.55 10.18
N ASP A 29 -45.16 31.32 10.71
CA ASP A 29 -44.63 30.99 12.04
C ASP A 29 -43.35 30.12 11.91
N PRO A 30 -42.17 30.76 11.71
CA PRO A 30 -40.92 30.03 11.52
C PRO A 30 -40.42 29.41 12.82
N ASN A 31 -39.76 28.25 12.71
CA ASN A 31 -38.99 27.70 13.82
C ASN A 31 -37.79 28.62 14.12
N ARG A 32 -37.94 29.53 15.09
CA ARG A 32 -36.92 30.50 15.51
C ARG A 32 -35.64 29.89 16.08
N ALA A 33 -35.63 28.60 16.36
CA ALA A 33 -34.48 27.83 16.80
C ALA A 33 -33.85 26.95 15.69
N ASP A 34 -34.41 26.94 14.47
CA ASP A 34 -33.82 26.23 13.35
C ASP A 34 -32.70 27.09 12.72
N TYR A 35 -31.45 26.70 12.97
CA TYR A 35 -30.28 27.39 12.41
C TYR A 35 -29.99 26.99 10.95
N ASN A 36 -30.74 26.05 10.36
CA ASN A 36 -30.58 25.56 8.99
C ASN A 36 -31.66 26.11 8.04
N ALA A 37 -32.94 25.75 8.25
CA ALA A 37 -33.98 25.94 7.24
C ALA A 37 -34.41 27.40 7.08
N TYR A 38 -34.73 28.04 8.20
CA TYR A 38 -35.02 29.47 8.28
C TYR A 38 -33.83 30.23 8.89
N GLY A 39 -32.67 29.59 8.89
CA GLY A 39 -31.72 29.77 9.96
C GLY A 39 -30.68 30.84 9.80
N VAL A 40 -29.68 30.80 10.67
CA VAL A 40 -28.94 32.00 11.05
C VAL A 40 -27.97 32.47 9.99
N LYS A 41 -27.96 33.79 9.82
CA LYS A 41 -27.34 34.48 8.70
C LYS A 41 -26.09 35.17 9.21
N ILE A 42 -24.98 34.47 8.97
CA ILE A 42 -23.63 34.92 9.24
C ILE A 42 -23.06 35.59 7.99
N ALA A 43 -22.34 36.70 8.18
CA ALA A 43 -21.63 37.40 7.11
C ALA A 43 -20.33 37.99 7.69
N MET A 44 -19.25 38.04 6.89
CA MET A 44 -17.92 38.41 7.36
C MET A 44 -17.14 39.17 6.29
N ASN A 45 -16.31 40.12 6.71
CA ASN A 45 -15.23 40.70 5.90
C ASN A 45 -13.97 40.90 6.78
N GLU A 46 -12.94 41.62 6.32
CA GLU A 46 -11.73 41.87 7.12
C GLU A 46 -11.98 42.75 8.37
N ASP A 47 -13.13 43.42 8.46
CA ASP A 47 -13.38 44.48 9.44
C ASP A 47 -14.37 44.11 10.55
N PHE A 48 -15.33 43.23 10.27
CA PHE A 48 -16.31 42.70 11.22
C PHE A 48 -17.08 41.49 10.69
N LEU A 49 -17.57 40.69 11.62
CA LEU A 49 -18.46 39.55 11.43
C LEU A 49 -19.81 39.88 12.07
N VAL A 50 -20.91 39.58 11.38
CA VAL A 50 -22.28 39.73 11.86
C VAL A 50 -23.00 38.40 11.85
N LEU A 51 -23.81 38.15 12.87
CA LEU A 51 -24.70 37.02 13.02
C LEU A 51 -26.12 37.53 13.38
N ALA A 52 -27.14 37.21 12.58
CA ALA A 52 -28.53 37.45 12.96
C ALA A 52 -29.10 36.29 13.81
N GLU A 53 -29.40 36.55 15.08
CA GLU A 53 -30.04 35.61 16.01
C GLU A 53 -31.57 35.78 16.02
N ASN A 54 -32.28 34.91 15.29
CA ASN A 54 -33.76 34.88 15.28
C ASN A 54 -34.38 34.24 16.55
N LYS A 55 -33.58 33.59 17.43
CA LYS A 55 -34.05 32.92 18.66
C LYS A 55 -34.66 33.86 19.71
N ASN A 56 -34.43 35.16 19.59
CA ASN A 56 -34.94 36.19 20.50
C ASN A 56 -36.09 36.94 19.81
N ASP A 57 -37.00 37.53 20.60
CA ASP A 57 -37.98 38.50 20.09
C ASP A 57 -37.76 39.86 20.81
N PRO A 58 -37.37 40.93 20.08
CA PRO A 58 -37.03 40.98 18.66
C PRO A 58 -35.71 40.23 18.33
N PRO A 59 -35.46 39.91 17.04
CA PRO A 59 -34.17 39.38 16.59
C PRO A 59 -33.00 40.28 16.99
N ARG A 60 -31.84 39.66 17.22
CA ARG A 60 -30.60 40.35 17.63
C ARG A 60 -29.51 40.20 16.58
N PHE A 61 -28.68 41.23 16.42
CA PHE A 61 -27.43 41.09 15.68
C PHE A 61 -26.28 40.98 16.68
N PHE A 62 -25.60 39.82 16.67
CA PHE A 62 -24.29 39.68 17.29
C PHE A 62 -23.22 40.13 16.30
N ILE A 63 -22.29 40.96 16.75
CA ILE A 63 -21.25 41.58 15.92
C ILE A 63 -19.91 41.42 16.62
N GLN A 64 -18.95 40.81 15.94
CA GLN A 64 -17.55 40.72 16.36
C GLN A 64 -16.72 41.63 15.45
N PHE A 65 -16.12 42.67 16.00
CA PHE A 65 -15.21 43.53 15.26
C PHE A 65 -13.81 42.90 15.12
N ALA A 66 -13.13 43.23 14.01
CA ALA A 66 -11.71 42.97 13.86
C ALA A 66 -10.87 43.94 14.73
N PRO A 67 -9.67 43.54 15.19
CA PRO A 67 -8.99 42.29 14.89
C PRO A 67 -9.60 41.10 15.63
N TYR A 68 -9.91 40.05 14.89
CA TYR A 68 -10.60 38.86 15.38
C TYR A 68 -9.79 38.02 16.40
N ASN A 69 -8.53 38.37 16.67
CA ASN A 69 -7.74 37.72 17.73
C ASN A 69 -8.08 38.22 19.15
N GLY A 70 -8.86 39.29 19.29
CA GLY A 70 -9.25 39.87 20.57
C GLY A 70 -10.63 39.41 21.05
N ILE A 71 -10.67 38.49 22.02
CA ILE A 71 -11.89 38.12 22.78
C ILE A 71 -12.18 39.15 23.91
N GLN A 72 -11.77 40.41 23.73
CA GLN A 72 -12.13 41.46 24.68
C GLN A 72 -13.59 41.86 24.48
N MET A 73 -14.37 41.95 25.56
CA MET A 73 -15.79 42.40 25.53
C MET A 73 -15.99 43.76 24.83
N SER A 74 -14.94 44.57 24.70
CA SER A 74 -14.94 45.83 23.94
C SER A 74 -15.19 45.67 22.44
N LEU A 75 -14.86 44.50 21.87
CA LEU A 75 -14.95 44.17 20.43
C LEU A 75 -16.22 43.38 20.06
N GLN A 76 -17.03 42.97 21.04
CA GLN A 76 -18.23 42.14 20.86
C GLN A 76 -19.49 42.92 21.22
N CYS A 77 -20.38 43.08 20.25
CA CYS A 77 -21.63 43.81 20.43
C CYS A 77 -22.82 42.89 20.20
N SER A 78 -23.83 42.93 21.07
CA SER A 78 -25.18 42.46 20.76
C SER A 78 -26.08 43.66 20.67
N THR A 79 -26.65 43.91 19.49
CA THR A 79 -27.51 45.06 19.21
C THR A 79 -28.87 44.57 18.75
N HIS A 80 -29.93 45.32 19.09
CA HIS A 80 -31.31 45.02 18.74
C HIS A 80 -31.80 46.21 17.92
N TYR A 81 -32.59 45.97 16.88
CA TYR A 81 -33.23 47.10 16.19
C TYR A 81 -34.52 47.50 16.95
N PRO A 82 -34.66 48.76 17.43
CA PRO A 82 -35.72 49.15 18.36
C PRO A 82 -37.14 49.18 17.77
N GLN A 83 -37.34 48.85 16.50
CA GLN A 83 -38.67 48.78 15.86
C GLN A 83 -38.99 47.40 15.24
N MET A 84 -38.23 46.35 15.59
CA MET A 84 -38.33 45.00 15.01
C MET A 84 -39.16 43.99 15.84
N THR A 85 -40.10 44.46 16.66
CA THR A 85 -41.07 43.57 17.32
C THR A 85 -41.81 42.76 16.26
N ASP A 86 -41.82 41.43 16.39
CA ASP A 86 -42.52 40.51 15.48
C ASP A 86 -41.92 40.46 14.06
N SER A 87 -40.63 40.16 13.96
CA SER A 87 -39.92 40.04 12.68
C SER A 87 -38.99 38.82 12.63
N PHE A 88 -38.64 38.41 11.43
CA PHE A 88 -37.76 37.28 11.16
C PHE A 88 -36.72 37.63 10.08
N ILE A 89 -35.44 37.41 10.34
CA ILE A 89 -34.35 37.75 9.40
C ILE A 89 -34.02 36.57 8.50
N TYR A 90 -34.20 36.73 7.18
CA TYR A 90 -33.87 35.76 6.15
C TYR A 90 -32.44 35.83 5.63
N THR A 91 -31.78 36.99 5.69
CA THR A 91 -30.38 37.10 5.26
C THR A 91 -29.68 38.33 5.83
N VAL A 92 -28.36 38.24 5.91
CA VAL A 92 -27.42 39.30 6.28
C VAL A 92 -26.25 39.23 5.31
N VAL A 93 -25.82 40.36 4.75
CA VAL A 93 -24.69 40.44 3.82
C VAL A 93 -23.82 41.66 4.10
N VAL A 94 -22.51 41.51 3.89
CA VAL A 94 -21.50 42.58 4.04
C VAL A 94 -20.64 42.69 2.79
N GLY A 95 -20.24 43.92 2.44
CA GLY A 95 -19.31 44.12 1.33
C GLY A 95 -17.92 43.58 1.70
N LYS A 96 -17.37 42.69 0.87
CA LYS A 96 -16.05 42.04 1.05
C LYS A 96 -14.88 43.04 1.14
N LYS A 97 -15.01 44.22 0.52
CA LYS A 97 -14.01 45.30 0.41
C LYS A 97 -14.46 46.61 1.07
N GLN A 98 -15.34 46.56 2.07
CA GLN A 98 -15.71 47.77 2.82
C GLN A 98 -14.49 48.47 3.43
N ASN A 99 -14.62 49.79 3.63
CA ASN A 99 -13.57 50.62 4.21
C ASN A 99 -13.72 50.65 5.74
N LYS A 100 -12.60 50.52 6.48
CA LYS A 100 -12.49 50.68 7.94
C LYS A 100 -13.31 51.82 8.54
N ASN A 101 -13.43 52.94 7.82
CA ASN A 101 -14.15 54.14 8.24
C ASN A 101 -15.66 54.13 7.96
N ARG A 102 -16.18 53.13 7.25
CA ARG A 102 -17.61 52.94 6.91
C ARG A 102 -17.95 51.45 6.95
N LYS A 103 -18.29 50.97 8.15
CA LYS A 103 -18.73 49.60 8.39
C LYS A 103 -20.26 49.56 8.36
N HIS A 104 -20.85 48.78 7.47
CA HIS A 104 -22.30 48.62 7.42
C HIS A 104 -22.71 47.25 6.89
N PHE A 105 -23.80 46.70 7.40
CA PHE A 105 -24.35 45.45 6.89
C PHE A 105 -25.77 45.64 6.41
N TYR A 106 -26.14 44.91 5.37
CA TYR A 106 -27.52 44.81 4.93
C TYR A 106 -28.14 43.56 5.53
N PHE A 107 -29.43 43.62 5.77
CA PHE A 107 -30.23 42.49 6.22
C PHE A 107 -31.61 42.55 5.55
N ALA A 108 -32.28 41.42 5.50
CA ALA A 108 -33.64 41.34 4.98
C ALA A 108 -34.44 40.26 5.70
N GLY A 109 -35.76 40.40 5.68
CA GLY A 109 -36.66 39.60 6.50
C GLY A 109 -38.13 39.87 6.22
N GLU A 110 -39.02 39.32 7.04
CA GLU A 110 -40.47 39.52 7.00
C GLU A 110 -41.04 39.72 8.41
N LEU A 111 -42.22 40.34 8.48
CA LEU A 111 -42.99 40.53 9.71
C LEU A 111 -43.82 39.28 10.03
N THR A 112 -43.77 38.77 11.26
CA THR A 112 -44.46 37.52 11.65
C THR A 112 -45.89 37.71 12.16
N ASN A 113 -46.24 38.90 12.68
CA ASN A 113 -47.56 39.14 13.30
C ASN A 113 -48.59 39.77 12.35
N ASN A 114 -49.39 38.95 11.67
CA ASN A 114 -50.58 39.31 10.86
C ASN A 114 -50.41 40.44 9.81
N LYS A 115 -49.18 40.89 9.57
CA LYS A 115 -48.81 41.96 8.63
C LYS A 115 -47.94 41.34 7.56
N SER A 116 -48.52 40.99 6.41
CA SER A 116 -47.74 40.61 5.23
C SER A 116 -46.82 41.77 4.85
N GLY A 117 -45.51 41.55 4.92
CA GLY A 117 -44.55 42.64 4.73
C GLY A 117 -43.12 42.17 4.84
N ILE A 118 -42.53 41.84 3.69
CA ILE A 118 -41.09 41.69 3.56
C ILE A 118 -40.44 43.07 3.79
N PHE A 119 -39.18 43.09 4.22
CA PHE A 119 -38.37 44.30 4.29
C PHE A 119 -36.92 44.06 3.87
N VAL A 120 -36.25 45.14 3.49
CA VAL A 120 -34.80 45.23 3.42
C VAL A 120 -34.34 46.35 4.36
N GLY A 121 -33.21 46.17 5.02
CA GLY A 121 -32.61 47.19 5.85
C GLY A 121 -31.10 47.22 5.77
N ILE A 122 -30.55 48.32 6.28
CA ILE A 122 -29.11 48.57 6.40
C ILE A 122 -28.83 49.10 7.80
N ALA A 123 -27.81 48.54 8.45
CA ALA A 123 -27.25 48.99 9.71
C ALA A 123 -25.88 49.61 9.47
N ILE A 124 -25.74 50.90 9.75
CA ILE A 124 -24.53 51.71 9.54
C ILE A 124 -23.86 52.00 10.89
N TYR A 125 -22.57 51.68 11.00
CA TYR A 125 -21.77 51.95 12.19
C TYR A 125 -21.24 53.40 12.19
N ASN A 126 -21.71 54.19 13.16
CA ASN A 126 -21.30 55.57 13.37
C ASN A 126 -20.17 55.65 14.41
N ASN A 127 -18.92 55.64 13.96
CA ASN A 127 -17.77 55.88 14.83
C ASN A 127 -17.62 57.37 15.18
N ILE A 128 -18.43 57.87 16.12
CA ILE A 128 -18.45 59.31 16.48
C ILE A 128 -17.34 59.68 17.50
N ASN A 129 -16.81 58.73 18.28
CA ASN A 129 -15.82 59.01 19.34
C ASN A 129 -14.63 58.03 19.31
N ASN A 130 -13.47 58.50 18.84
CA ASN A 130 -12.20 57.74 18.84
C ASN A 130 -11.64 57.43 20.25
N ASN A 131 -12.27 57.89 21.33
CA ASN A 131 -11.72 57.84 22.71
C ASN A 131 -12.48 56.90 23.68
N SER A 132 -13.56 56.23 23.27
CA SER A 132 -14.30 55.29 24.15
C SER A 132 -13.94 53.83 23.87
N SER A 133 -13.42 53.13 24.88
CA SER A 133 -13.00 51.72 24.81
C SER A 133 -14.13 50.69 24.74
N LEU A 134 -15.40 51.11 24.62
CA LEU A 134 -16.55 50.26 24.33
C LEU A 134 -17.16 50.67 22.99
N LEU A 135 -17.15 49.76 22.01
CA LEU A 135 -17.64 50.04 20.65
C LEU A 135 -19.17 49.92 20.49
N CYS A 136 -19.88 49.42 21.51
CA CYS A 136 -21.07 48.59 21.27
C CYS A 136 -22.45 49.15 21.65
N ASN A 137 -22.57 50.15 22.53
CA ASN A 137 -23.87 50.38 23.20
C ASN A 137 -24.81 51.40 22.52
N THR A 138 -24.34 52.24 21.58
CA THR A 138 -25.15 53.31 20.95
C THR A 138 -24.76 53.65 19.50
N SER A 139 -23.97 52.80 18.83
CA SER A 139 -23.19 53.17 17.65
C SER A 139 -23.81 52.84 16.27
N PHE A 140 -24.92 52.11 16.20
CA PHE A 140 -25.55 51.75 14.91
C PHE A 140 -26.79 52.59 14.59
N THR A 141 -26.84 53.16 13.37
CA THR A 141 -28.05 53.74 12.78
C THR A 141 -28.62 52.78 11.75
N TYR A 142 -29.92 52.58 11.78
CA TYR A 142 -30.62 51.58 10.99
C TYR A 142 -31.68 52.26 10.10
N TYR A 143 -31.76 51.83 8.84
CA TYR A 143 -32.79 52.25 7.89
C TYR A 143 -33.47 51.00 7.33
N LEU A 144 -34.80 51.00 7.23
CA LEU A 144 -35.59 49.94 6.61
C LEU A 144 -36.46 50.51 5.49
N GLN A 145 -36.74 49.65 4.51
CA GLN A 145 -37.75 49.84 3.46
C GLN A 145 -38.62 48.58 3.41
N TYR A 146 -39.94 48.78 3.37
CA TYR A 146 -40.93 47.68 3.40
C TYR A 146 -41.53 47.43 2.03
N PHE A 147 -41.80 46.17 1.73
CA PHE A 147 -42.45 45.71 0.51
C PHE A 147 -43.94 45.42 0.81
N SER A 148 -44.85 46.30 0.38
CA SER A 148 -46.29 46.18 0.70
C SER A 148 -47.09 45.26 -0.21
N ASN A 149 -46.50 44.78 -1.31
CA ASN A 149 -47.23 44.19 -2.44
C ASN A 149 -46.88 42.72 -2.74
N TYR A 150 -45.97 42.11 -1.96
CA TYR A 150 -45.49 40.75 -2.18
C TYR A 150 -45.81 39.87 -0.96
N GLN A 151 -46.14 38.60 -1.21
CA GLN A 151 -46.40 37.61 -0.16
C GLN A 151 -45.08 37.04 0.40
N HIS A 152 -45.17 36.09 1.33
CA HIS A 152 -44.03 35.36 1.87
C HIS A 152 -43.13 34.78 0.77
N GLN A 153 -41.81 34.87 0.97
CA GLN A 153 -40.78 34.46 0.00
C GLN A 153 -39.73 33.55 0.64
N GLU A 154 -39.92 32.23 0.56
CA GLU A 154 -38.97 31.22 1.06
C GLU A 154 -37.55 31.37 0.48
N TYR A 155 -37.45 31.84 -0.78
CA TYR A 155 -36.21 31.88 -1.57
C TYR A 155 -35.61 33.29 -1.76
N TYR A 156 -35.95 34.22 -0.88
CA TYR A 156 -35.45 35.58 -0.97
C TYR A 156 -33.95 35.66 -0.58
N ILE A 157 -33.10 35.93 -1.58
CA ILE A 157 -31.65 36.07 -1.41
C ILE A 157 -31.16 37.51 -1.64
N LEU A 158 -30.13 37.91 -0.90
CA LEU A 158 -29.39 39.16 -1.12
C LEU A 158 -28.00 38.88 -1.67
N GLY A 159 -27.56 39.70 -2.61
CA GLY A 159 -26.16 39.84 -3.01
C GLY A 159 -25.71 41.29 -2.85
N VAL A 160 -24.46 41.52 -2.44
CA VAL A 160 -23.93 42.86 -2.16
C VAL A 160 -22.69 43.13 -3.00
N GLU A 161 -22.61 44.33 -3.57
CA GLU A 161 -21.43 44.81 -4.29
C GLU A 161 -20.21 44.85 -3.35
N PRO A 162 -18.98 44.52 -3.79
CA PRO A 162 -17.84 44.36 -2.88
C PRO A 162 -17.53 45.54 -1.95
N ASN A 163 -17.66 46.79 -2.39
CA ASN A 163 -17.48 47.98 -1.55
C ASN A 163 -18.70 48.28 -0.65
N GLY A 164 -19.80 47.57 -0.84
CA GLY A 164 -21.04 47.68 -0.07
C GLY A 164 -21.95 48.83 -0.51
N TYR A 165 -21.72 49.47 -1.66
CA TYR A 165 -22.52 50.64 -2.05
C TYR A 165 -23.96 50.27 -2.37
N PHE A 166 -24.15 49.14 -3.04
CA PHE A 166 -25.44 48.61 -3.45
C PHE A 166 -25.64 47.19 -2.91
N THR A 167 -26.85 46.90 -2.42
CA THR A 167 -27.34 45.53 -2.26
C THR A 167 -28.44 45.27 -3.29
N TYR A 168 -28.48 44.04 -3.79
CA TYR A 168 -29.42 43.53 -4.78
C TYR A 168 -30.19 42.39 -4.14
N GLY A 169 -31.52 42.45 -4.13
CA GLY A 169 -32.36 41.36 -3.67
C GLY A 169 -33.04 40.65 -4.82
N PHE A 170 -33.08 39.32 -4.78
CA PHE A 170 -33.65 38.47 -5.83
C PHE A 170 -34.69 37.51 -5.22
N SER A 171 -35.85 37.46 -5.87
CA SER A 171 -36.98 36.55 -5.63
C SER A 171 -37.49 36.07 -7.01
N ASN A 172 -38.41 35.11 -7.03
CA ASN A 172 -39.17 34.76 -8.24
C ASN A 172 -40.11 35.92 -8.70
N GLU A 173 -40.71 36.66 -7.76
CA GLU A 173 -41.69 37.72 -8.04
C GLU A 173 -41.04 39.09 -8.31
N PHE A 174 -39.95 39.41 -7.62
CA PHE A 174 -39.33 40.73 -7.67
C PHE A 174 -37.81 40.71 -7.60
N ILE A 175 -37.21 41.78 -8.10
CA ILE A 175 -35.80 42.11 -7.91
C ILE A 175 -35.73 43.59 -7.53
N PHE A 176 -34.79 43.95 -6.66
CA PHE A 176 -34.58 45.34 -6.27
C PHE A 176 -33.11 45.71 -6.10
N ILE A 177 -32.86 47.03 -6.06
CA ILE A 177 -31.59 47.65 -5.68
C ILE A 177 -31.81 48.65 -4.55
N PHE A 178 -30.94 48.61 -3.55
CA PHE A 178 -30.93 49.53 -2.42
C PHE A 178 -29.52 50.13 -2.24
N ASP A 179 -29.43 51.47 -2.27
CA ASP A 179 -28.17 52.23 -2.23
C ASP A 179 -27.89 52.78 -0.82
N SER A 180 -26.79 52.34 -0.20
CA SER A 180 -26.33 52.84 1.12
C SER A 180 -26.15 54.37 1.19
N ARG A 181 -25.89 55.03 0.06
CA ARG A 181 -25.64 56.48 -0.01
C ARG A 181 -26.94 57.29 -0.07
N ASN A 182 -28.05 56.64 -0.42
CA ASN A 182 -29.38 57.24 -0.41
C ASN A 182 -30.40 56.20 0.05
N THR A 183 -30.46 55.96 1.36
CA THR A 183 -31.35 54.98 2.01
C THR A 183 -32.85 55.28 1.87
N SER A 184 -33.22 56.37 1.20
CA SER A 184 -34.61 56.65 0.80
C SER A 184 -35.01 56.05 -0.56
N VAL A 185 -34.03 55.63 -1.37
CA VAL A 185 -34.26 55.10 -2.73
C VAL A 185 -34.14 53.57 -2.73
N LEU A 186 -35.28 52.93 -2.96
CA LEU A 186 -35.40 51.51 -3.24
C LEU A 186 -36.01 51.36 -4.64
N GLU A 187 -35.25 50.86 -5.60
CA GLU A 187 -35.71 50.61 -6.97
C GLU A 187 -36.14 49.15 -7.08
N ILE A 188 -37.43 48.88 -7.30
CA ILE A 188 -38.01 47.53 -7.38
C ILE A 188 -38.62 47.34 -8.77
N TRP A 189 -38.46 46.16 -9.36
CA TRP A 189 -39.17 45.75 -10.57
C TRP A 189 -39.51 44.26 -10.55
N ASN A 190 -40.32 43.83 -11.52
CA ASN A 190 -40.85 42.46 -11.61
C ASN A 190 -39.75 41.47 -12.04
N GLY A 191 -39.56 40.40 -11.26
CA GLY A 191 -38.57 39.36 -11.52
C GLY A 191 -38.81 38.63 -12.85
N ASN A 192 -40.08 38.40 -13.19
CA ASN A 192 -40.50 37.74 -14.45
C ASN A 192 -40.07 38.49 -15.72
N LEU A 193 -39.69 39.77 -15.62
CA LEU A 193 -39.18 40.55 -16.76
C LEU A 193 -37.65 40.54 -16.88
N THR A 194 -36.95 39.96 -15.91
CA THR A 194 -35.48 39.93 -15.85
C THR A 194 -34.91 38.57 -16.26
N TRP A 195 -35.60 37.49 -15.89
CA TRP A 195 -35.16 36.13 -16.18
C TRP A 195 -35.55 35.68 -17.60
N PRO A 196 -34.67 34.98 -18.34
CA PRO A 196 -35.05 34.33 -19.61
C PRO A 196 -36.18 33.31 -19.48
N ASP A 197 -36.35 32.74 -18.29
CA ASP A 197 -37.44 31.83 -17.92
C ASP A 197 -38.16 32.42 -16.69
N THR A 198 -39.46 32.68 -16.82
CA THR A 198 -40.27 33.30 -15.76
C THR A 198 -40.54 32.38 -14.57
N THR A 199 -40.12 31.11 -14.65
CA THR A 199 -40.26 30.14 -13.56
C THR A 199 -39.01 30.02 -12.69
N PHE A 200 -38.01 30.89 -12.89
CA PHE A 200 -36.75 30.83 -12.16
C PHE A 200 -36.90 31.15 -10.67
N ILE A 201 -36.52 30.20 -9.83
CA ILE A 201 -36.44 30.30 -8.37
C ILE A 201 -34.97 30.47 -7.99
N PRO A 202 -34.52 31.63 -7.49
CA PRO A 202 -33.13 31.88 -7.12
C PRO A 202 -32.77 31.22 -5.78
N HIS A 203 -31.61 30.56 -5.69
CA HIS A 203 -31.14 29.89 -4.46
C HIS A 203 -29.82 30.46 -3.91
N ALA A 204 -28.92 30.94 -4.78
CA ALA A 204 -27.65 31.53 -4.36
C ALA A 204 -27.19 32.61 -5.34
N VAL A 205 -26.51 33.63 -4.83
CA VAL A 205 -25.95 34.75 -5.61
C VAL A 205 -24.64 35.22 -4.99
N ASP A 206 -23.69 35.63 -5.83
CA ASP A 206 -22.52 36.42 -5.42
C ASP A 206 -22.26 37.51 -6.47
N ILE A 207 -21.68 38.64 -6.05
CA ILE A 207 -21.55 39.86 -6.83
C ILE A 207 -20.11 40.38 -6.75
N SER A 208 -19.54 40.67 -7.92
CA SER A 208 -18.26 41.36 -8.09
C SER A 208 -18.47 42.83 -8.47
N GLU A 209 -17.38 43.57 -8.68
CA GLU A 209 -17.41 44.98 -9.11
C GLU A 209 -17.98 45.20 -10.53
N HIS A 210 -18.13 44.16 -11.34
CA HIS A 210 -18.52 44.27 -12.76
C HIS A 210 -19.63 43.30 -13.20
N PHE A 211 -19.79 42.17 -12.49
CA PHE A 211 -20.75 41.12 -12.83
C PHE A 211 -21.21 40.37 -11.57
N GLY A 212 -22.34 39.69 -11.65
CA GLY A 212 -22.79 38.74 -10.64
C GLY A 212 -23.08 37.39 -11.26
N VAL A 213 -23.12 36.35 -10.44
CA VAL A 213 -23.59 35.03 -10.85
C VAL A 213 -24.69 34.62 -9.89
N ILE A 214 -25.80 34.14 -10.43
CA ILE A 214 -26.95 33.63 -9.67
C ILE A 214 -27.25 32.20 -10.11
N SER A 215 -27.66 31.34 -9.18
CA SER A 215 -28.04 29.97 -9.45
C SER A 215 -29.34 29.62 -8.75
N GLY A 216 -30.09 28.71 -9.35
CA GLY A 216 -31.44 28.36 -8.91
C GLY A 216 -32.06 27.28 -9.79
N PHE A 217 -33.38 27.14 -9.74
CA PHE A 217 -34.14 26.17 -10.53
C PHE A 217 -35.11 26.84 -11.51
N ILE A 218 -35.34 26.20 -12.65
CA ILE A 218 -36.47 26.49 -13.56
C ILE A 218 -37.46 25.32 -13.54
N TYR A 219 -38.74 25.59 -13.75
CA TYR A 219 -39.81 24.60 -13.75
C TYR A 219 -40.14 24.10 -15.15
N ASN A 220 -39.98 22.80 -15.39
CA ASN A 220 -40.21 22.17 -16.69
C ASN A 220 -41.68 21.72 -16.93
N GLY A 221 -42.59 21.93 -15.96
CA GLY A 221 -44.00 21.52 -16.05
C GLY A 221 -44.34 20.14 -15.47
N ILE A 222 -45.61 19.95 -15.11
CA ILE A 222 -46.17 18.75 -14.43
C ILE A 222 -45.93 17.43 -15.20
N HIS A 223 -45.82 17.50 -16.53
CA HIS A 223 -45.66 16.34 -17.41
C HIS A 223 -44.20 16.05 -17.80
N SER A 224 -43.24 16.80 -17.25
CA SER A 224 -41.82 16.50 -17.42
C SER A 224 -41.42 15.29 -16.57
N ALA A 225 -40.49 14.47 -17.07
CA ALA A 225 -39.85 13.43 -16.25
C ALA A 225 -39.01 14.01 -15.09
N VAL A 226 -38.65 15.30 -15.18
CA VAL A 226 -37.93 16.05 -14.14
C VAL A 226 -38.61 17.41 -13.97
N ASN A 227 -39.36 17.60 -12.88
CA ASN A 227 -40.15 18.81 -12.65
C ASN A 227 -39.32 20.09 -12.63
N TYR A 228 -38.12 20.06 -12.02
CA TYR A 228 -37.24 21.24 -11.91
C TYR A 228 -35.83 20.94 -12.40
N SER A 229 -35.25 21.86 -13.17
CA SER A 229 -33.86 21.79 -13.62
C SER A 229 -33.02 22.92 -13.03
N PRO A 230 -31.77 22.68 -12.63
CA PRO A 230 -30.87 23.75 -12.23
C PRO A 230 -30.54 24.68 -13.39
N MET A 231 -30.26 25.94 -13.06
CA MET A 231 -29.78 26.96 -13.98
C MET A 231 -28.77 27.85 -13.27
N ILE A 232 -27.77 28.33 -14.02
CA ILE A 232 -26.80 29.33 -13.59
C ILE A 232 -26.86 30.48 -14.60
N TYR A 233 -27.07 31.71 -14.14
CA TYR A 233 -27.09 32.91 -14.97
C TYR A 233 -25.89 33.81 -14.63
N LEU A 234 -25.23 34.31 -15.68
CA LEU A 234 -24.27 35.41 -15.59
C LEU A 234 -25.02 36.74 -15.77
N ILE A 235 -24.91 37.61 -14.78
CA ILE A 235 -25.52 38.94 -14.74
C ILE A 235 -24.42 39.99 -14.98
N ASN A 236 -24.65 40.91 -15.90
CA ASN A 236 -23.80 42.09 -16.08
C ASN A 236 -24.44 43.31 -15.38
N PHE A 237 -23.64 44.02 -14.59
CA PHE A 237 -24.00 45.28 -13.94
C PHE A 237 -23.23 46.42 -14.62
N ASN A 238 -23.65 46.80 -15.83
CA ASN A 238 -23.02 47.90 -16.57
C ASN A 238 -23.17 49.21 -15.79
N SER A 239 -22.12 50.03 -15.69
CA SER A 239 -22.10 51.23 -14.84
C SER A 239 -23.13 52.31 -15.21
N SER A 240 -23.72 52.24 -16.42
CA SER A 240 -24.85 53.08 -16.85
C SER A 240 -26.23 52.48 -16.57
N ASN A 241 -26.33 51.16 -16.41
CA ASN A 241 -27.59 50.43 -16.24
C ASN A 241 -27.64 49.85 -14.83
N LYS A 242 -28.41 50.48 -13.93
CA LYS A 242 -28.65 49.92 -12.60
C LYS A 242 -29.25 48.51 -12.66
N HIS A 243 -30.14 48.26 -13.63
CA HIS A 243 -30.82 46.97 -13.75
C HIS A 243 -29.86 45.83 -14.18
N PRO A 244 -29.91 44.66 -13.51
CA PRO A 244 -29.19 43.47 -13.90
C PRO A 244 -29.68 42.96 -15.25
N ILE A 245 -28.74 42.61 -16.13
CA ILE A 245 -29.04 42.00 -17.43
C ILE A 245 -28.38 40.61 -17.47
N VAL A 246 -29.18 39.57 -17.72
CA VAL A 246 -28.66 38.22 -17.98
C VAL A 246 -27.97 38.21 -19.34
N VAL A 247 -26.66 37.93 -19.36
CA VAL A 247 -25.82 37.94 -20.56
C VAL A 247 -25.36 36.55 -20.98
N ASN A 248 -25.40 35.57 -20.08
CA ASN A 248 -25.08 34.18 -20.37
C ASN A 248 -25.84 33.23 -19.44
N GLN A 249 -25.98 31.96 -19.83
CA GLN A 249 -26.65 30.93 -19.04
C GLN A 249 -25.96 29.57 -19.21
N TYR A 250 -25.94 28.79 -18.14
CA TYR A 250 -25.46 27.41 -18.14
C TYR A 250 -26.47 26.52 -17.44
N LYS A 251 -26.90 25.43 -18.10
CA LYS A 251 -27.83 24.43 -17.55
C LYS A 251 -27.04 23.19 -17.12
N PRO A 252 -26.79 22.98 -15.81
CA PRO A 252 -26.11 21.78 -15.33
C PRO A 252 -26.89 20.51 -15.65
N ILE A 253 -26.15 19.44 -15.96
CA ILE A 253 -26.71 18.10 -16.21
C ILE A 253 -26.35 17.23 -15.01
N ALA A 254 -27.33 16.51 -14.46
CA ALA A 254 -27.11 15.47 -13.45
C ALA A 254 -26.21 14.33 -13.99
N ASN A 255 -25.76 13.41 -13.14
CA ASN A 255 -24.85 12.35 -13.58
C ASN A 255 -25.53 10.98 -13.53
N PRO A 256 -25.86 10.36 -14.67
CA PRO A 256 -26.53 9.07 -14.68
C PRO A 256 -25.82 8.02 -13.81
N GLY A 257 -26.56 7.43 -12.88
CA GLY A 257 -26.10 6.36 -11.99
C GLY A 257 -25.61 6.83 -10.61
N THR A 258 -25.99 8.02 -10.13
CA THR A 258 -25.84 8.38 -8.71
C THR A 258 -27.18 8.25 -7.97
N TRP A 259 -27.18 8.02 -6.64
CA TRP A 259 -28.45 7.89 -5.91
C TRP A 259 -29.24 9.21 -5.89
N GLN A 260 -28.55 10.33 -6.15
CA GLN A 260 -29.16 11.62 -6.40
C GLN A 260 -30.07 11.65 -7.64
N ASP A 261 -29.90 10.76 -8.62
CA ASP A 261 -30.87 10.61 -9.72
C ASP A 261 -32.22 10.00 -9.24
N LEU A 262 -32.23 9.42 -8.04
CA LEU A 262 -33.42 8.88 -7.37
C LEU A 262 -34.07 9.90 -6.43
N LEU A 263 -33.45 11.07 -6.20
CA LEU A 263 -34.08 12.15 -5.46
C LEU A 263 -35.17 12.77 -6.34
N PRO A 264 -36.46 12.74 -5.91
CA PRO A 264 -37.49 13.38 -6.68
C PRO A 264 -37.37 14.89 -6.52
N ASN A 265 -36.92 15.60 -7.55
CA ASN A 265 -36.92 17.08 -7.60
C ASN A 265 -38.34 17.70 -7.52
N ALA A 266 -39.37 16.96 -7.14
CA ALA A 266 -40.77 17.36 -7.21
C ALA A 266 -41.14 18.50 -6.25
N ASP A 267 -40.36 18.66 -5.18
CA ASP A 267 -40.52 19.60 -4.07
C ASP A 267 -39.42 20.67 -4.04
N ALA A 268 -38.71 20.92 -5.14
CA ALA A 268 -37.66 21.96 -5.23
C ALA A 268 -38.19 23.41 -5.09
N ASN A 269 -39.51 23.58 -4.97
CA ASN A 269 -40.22 24.82 -4.65
C ASN A 269 -40.70 24.91 -3.18
N LEU A 270 -40.29 23.98 -2.33
CA LEU A 270 -40.36 24.08 -0.86
C LEU A 270 -38.94 24.06 -0.31
N TYR A 271 -38.66 24.84 0.75
CA TYR A 271 -37.32 24.85 1.33
C TYR A 271 -36.87 23.42 1.73
N SER A 272 -35.67 23.03 1.27
CA SER A 272 -34.99 21.83 1.75
C SER A 272 -33.48 21.97 1.60
N ALA A 273 -32.74 21.56 2.63
CA ALA A 273 -31.28 21.45 2.59
C ALA A 273 -30.76 20.40 1.59
N LYS A 274 -31.65 19.73 0.84
CA LYS A 274 -31.33 18.99 -0.39
C LYS A 274 -30.93 19.92 -1.52
N TYR A 275 -31.67 21.01 -1.67
CA TYR A 275 -31.64 21.93 -2.82
C TYR A 275 -30.79 23.18 -2.59
N ASP A 276 -30.05 23.24 -1.48
CA ASP A 276 -29.10 24.32 -1.22
C ASP A 276 -28.05 24.40 -2.34
N MET A 277 -27.79 25.63 -2.76
CA MET A 277 -26.73 26.00 -3.68
C MET A 277 -25.81 27.02 -3.02
N SER A 278 -24.60 27.16 -3.54
CA SER A 278 -23.67 28.19 -3.10
C SER A 278 -22.91 28.76 -4.29
N ILE A 279 -22.57 30.04 -4.21
CA ILE A 279 -21.74 30.72 -5.21
C ILE A 279 -20.64 31.47 -4.46
N SER A 280 -19.41 31.39 -4.98
CA SER A 280 -18.34 32.28 -4.55
C SER A 280 -17.53 32.77 -5.75
N ILE A 281 -17.35 34.08 -5.83
CA ILE A 281 -16.53 34.78 -6.83
C ILE A 281 -15.28 35.34 -6.13
N ASN A 282 -14.10 35.01 -6.65
CA ASN A 282 -12.84 35.57 -6.17
C ASN A 282 -12.51 36.91 -6.85
N GLU A 283 -11.43 37.56 -6.41
CA GLU A 283 -11.01 38.84 -6.99
C GLU A 283 -10.52 38.74 -8.44
N TYR A 284 -10.16 37.56 -8.94
CA TYR A 284 -9.63 37.31 -10.30
C TYR A 284 -10.73 37.05 -11.35
N GLY A 285 -11.97 36.81 -10.93
CA GLY A 285 -13.08 36.44 -11.81
C GLY A 285 -13.33 34.93 -11.91
N ASP A 286 -12.68 34.13 -11.05
CA ASP A 286 -12.98 32.71 -10.88
C ASP A 286 -14.24 32.54 -10.05
N VAL A 287 -15.12 31.64 -10.48
CA VAL A 287 -16.43 31.41 -9.89
C VAL A 287 -16.56 29.93 -9.53
N LEU A 288 -16.86 29.64 -8.27
CA LEU A 288 -17.30 28.32 -7.83
C LEU A 288 -18.82 28.35 -7.65
N VAL A 289 -19.50 27.35 -8.21
CA VAL A 289 -20.95 27.13 -8.03
C VAL A 289 -21.17 25.73 -7.48
N GLY A 290 -21.67 25.65 -6.26
CA GLY A 290 -22.01 24.43 -5.55
C GLY A 290 -23.48 24.08 -5.68
N MET A 291 -23.77 22.80 -5.87
CA MET A 291 -25.13 22.28 -6.01
C MET A 291 -25.24 20.96 -5.25
N GLN A 292 -25.86 21.00 -4.07
CA GLN A 292 -25.84 19.87 -3.15
C GLN A 292 -26.62 18.66 -3.66
N PHE A 293 -27.82 18.88 -4.22
CA PHE A 293 -28.67 17.81 -4.77
C PHE A 293 -28.02 16.99 -5.88
N ILE A 294 -27.02 17.51 -6.61
CA ILE A 294 -26.21 16.76 -7.61
C ILE A 294 -24.76 16.50 -7.14
N ASN A 295 -24.46 16.75 -5.86
CA ASN A 295 -23.17 16.51 -5.21
C ASN A 295 -21.96 17.08 -5.97
N ARG A 296 -22.11 18.32 -6.46
CA ARG A 296 -21.22 18.89 -7.46
C ARG A 296 -20.80 20.31 -7.15
N VAL A 297 -19.57 20.59 -7.53
CA VAL A 297 -19.03 21.95 -7.57
C VAL A 297 -18.43 22.20 -8.94
N PHE A 298 -18.93 23.22 -9.61
CA PHE A 298 -18.48 23.67 -10.92
C PHE A 298 -17.53 24.85 -10.73
N PHE A 299 -16.43 24.84 -11.48
CA PHE A 299 -15.48 25.94 -11.58
C PHE A 299 -15.62 26.59 -12.96
N PHE A 300 -15.94 27.89 -12.95
CA PHE A 300 -16.03 28.74 -14.13
C PHE A 300 -15.06 29.92 -14.05
N TYR A 301 -14.74 30.50 -15.20
CA TYR A 301 -13.97 31.73 -15.34
C TYR A 301 -14.77 32.81 -16.09
N VAL A 302 -14.81 34.03 -15.55
CA VAL A 302 -15.46 35.19 -16.17
C VAL A 302 -14.43 36.29 -16.41
N TYR A 303 -14.32 36.72 -17.67
CA TYR A 303 -13.39 37.79 -18.06
C TYR A 303 -13.90 39.16 -17.59
N LYS A 304 -13.40 39.62 -16.43
CA LYS A 304 -13.82 40.86 -15.73
C LYS A 304 -13.99 42.10 -16.61
N ALA A 305 -13.10 42.34 -17.58
CA ALA A 305 -13.16 43.55 -18.42
C ALA A 305 -14.28 43.51 -19.49
N LYS A 306 -14.83 42.32 -19.77
CA LYS A 306 -16.00 42.13 -20.64
C LYS A 306 -16.76 40.86 -20.21
N PRO A 307 -17.58 40.93 -19.16
CA PRO A 307 -18.28 39.77 -18.61
C PRO A 307 -19.48 39.41 -19.49
N THR A 308 -19.24 38.69 -20.58
CA THR A 308 -20.28 38.22 -21.52
C THR A 308 -20.46 36.71 -21.55
N GLU A 309 -19.50 35.94 -21.02
CA GLU A 309 -19.49 34.48 -21.10
C GLU A 309 -19.06 33.86 -19.77
N LEU A 310 -19.75 32.77 -19.39
CA LEU A 310 -19.46 31.96 -18.22
C LEU A 310 -18.65 30.73 -18.66
N ASN A 311 -17.32 30.85 -18.71
CA ASN A 311 -16.47 29.81 -19.27
C ASN A 311 -16.34 28.64 -18.30
N PHE A 312 -16.86 27.46 -18.67
CA PHE A 312 -16.70 26.25 -17.86
C PHE A 312 -15.24 25.76 -17.91
N VAL A 313 -14.59 25.65 -16.75
CA VAL A 313 -13.21 25.17 -16.62
C VAL A 313 -13.20 23.70 -16.21
N SER A 314 -13.82 23.37 -15.07
CA SER A 314 -13.83 22.00 -14.54
C SER A 314 -14.95 21.77 -13.53
N ARG A 315 -15.11 20.52 -13.07
CA ARG A 315 -16.05 20.16 -12.01
C ARG A 315 -15.47 19.12 -11.07
N HIS A 316 -15.75 19.27 -9.78
CA HIS A 316 -15.49 18.26 -8.75
C HIS A 316 -16.80 17.54 -8.39
N THR A 317 -16.71 16.25 -8.13
CA THR A 317 -17.82 15.39 -7.68
C THR A 317 -17.28 14.42 -6.65
N ASN A 318 -17.94 14.30 -5.51
CA ASN A 318 -17.55 13.44 -4.40
C ASN A 318 -18.15 12.02 -4.52
N GLY A 319 -17.71 11.11 -3.63
CA GLY A 319 -18.28 9.77 -3.52
C GLY A 319 -19.75 9.78 -3.08
N ARG A 320 -20.45 8.64 -3.24
CA ARG A 320 -21.91 8.55 -3.05
C ARG A 320 -22.37 9.08 -1.68
N THR A 321 -21.80 8.65 -0.55
CA THR A 321 -22.29 9.00 0.81
C THR A 321 -21.86 10.38 1.32
N LEU A 322 -21.19 11.20 0.50
CA LEU A 322 -20.76 12.55 0.85
C LEU A 322 -21.53 13.56 0.01
N GLY A 323 -22.22 14.51 0.63
CA GLY A 323 -22.82 15.67 -0.04
C GLY A 323 -21.83 16.83 -0.13
N ASN A 324 -21.76 17.49 -1.28
CA ASN A 324 -20.84 18.59 -1.57
C ASN A 324 -21.56 19.70 -2.33
N GLY A 325 -21.17 20.95 -2.09
CA GLY A 325 -21.72 22.13 -2.76
C GLY A 325 -22.82 22.87 -1.99
N LYS A 326 -23.16 22.46 -0.74
CA LYS A 326 -24.03 23.24 0.16
C LYS A 326 -23.49 24.66 0.35
N ASN A 327 -22.19 24.73 0.63
CA ASN A 327 -21.52 25.98 0.95
C ASN A 327 -20.06 25.94 0.49
N ILE A 328 -19.63 27.01 -0.17
CA ILE A 328 -18.32 27.20 -0.76
C ILE A 328 -17.94 28.66 -0.58
N VAL A 329 -16.70 28.92 -0.17
CA VAL A 329 -16.16 30.27 -0.09
C VAL A 329 -14.72 30.34 -0.58
N TRP A 330 -14.39 31.42 -1.29
CA TRP A 330 -13.02 31.77 -1.63
C TRP A 330 -12.30 32.50 -0.49
N LEU A 331 -11.02 32.22 -0.35
CA LEU A 331 -10.01 32.96 0.40
C LEU A 331 -8.98 33.50 -0.60
N GLU A 332 -8.03 34.30 -0.12
CA GLU A 332 -6.89 34.76 -0.94
C GLU A 332 -6.03 33.60 -1.50
N ASN A 333 -5.19 33.94 -2.49
CA ASN A 333 -4.20 33.04 -3.09
C ASN A 333 -4.78 31.78 -3.78
N GLY A 334 -6.04 31.81 -4.21
CA GLY A 334 -6.69 30.68 -4.87
C GLY A 334 -7.07 29.54 -3.93
N ILE A 335 -7.16 29.81 -2.62
CA ILE A 335 -7.63 28.84 -1.64
C ILE A 335 -9.16 28.88 -1.57
N ALA A 336 -9.83 27.74 -1.65
CA ALA A 336 -11.27 27.61 -1.45
C ALA A 336 -11.57 26.68 -0.28
N ALA A 337 -12.56 27.03 0.54
CA ALA A 337 -13.11 26.19 1.59
C ALA A 337 -14.51 25.70 1.20
N LEU A 338 -14.80 24.42 1.47
CA LEU A 338 -16.05 23.76 1.12
C LEU A 338 -16.58 22.95 2.31
N ILE A 339 -17.89 23.05 2.59
CA ILE A 339 -18.56 22.10 3.48
C ILE A 339 -18.85 20.80 2.71
N VAL A 340 -18.38 19.68 3.25
CA VAL A 340 -18.67 18.31 2.81
C VAL A 340 -19.40 17.59 3.93
N ASN A 341 -20.60 17.10 3.63
CA ASN A 341 -21.55 16.56 4.61
C ASN A 341 -21.69 15.05 4.47
N VAL A 342 -21.91 14.35 5.58
CA VAL A 342 -22.21 12.92 5.60
C VAL A 342 -23.70 12.73 5.82
N TYR A 343 -24.36 12.02 4.89
CA TYR A 343 -25.78 11.74 4.92
C TYR A 343 -26.08 10.24 5.05
N THR A 344 -27.18 9.89 5.71
CA THR A 344 -27.81 8.58 5.56
C THR A 344 -28.45 8.44 4.17
N LEU A 345 -28.88 7.22 3.80
CA LEU A 345 -29.61 7.01 2.54
C LEU A 345 -30.96 7.76 2.51
N ASP A 346 -31.54 8.02 3.69
CA ASP A 346 -32.78 8.78 3.87
C ASP A 346 -32.57 10.31 3.93
N TYR A 347 -31.32 10.76 3.71
CA TYR A 347 -30.88 12.17 3.78
C TYR A 347 -30.84 12.78 5.18
N GLU A 348 -30.68 11.97 6.24
CA GLU A 348 -30.42 12.50 7.58
C GLU A 348 -28.96 12.95 7.69
N TRP A 349 -28.74 14.14 8.26
CA TRP A 349 -27.42 14.75 8.37
C TRP A 349 -26.71 14.26 9.63
N LEU A 350 -25.63 13.48 9.46
CA LEU A 350 -24.90 12.88 10.58
C LEU A 350 -23.71 13.73 11.05
N SER A 351 -22.92 14.24 10.11
CA SER A 351 -21.71 15.02 10.40
C SER A 351 -21.24 15.80 9.18
N SER A 352 -20.24 16.66 9.39
CA SER A 352 -19.71 17.58 8.39
C SER A 352 -18.19 17.72 8.51
N GLN A 353 -17.54 18.05 7.40
CA GLN A 353 -16.12 18.36 7.33
C GLN A 353 -15.92 19.59 6.44
N ILE A 354 -15.00 20.48 6.80
CA ILE A 354 -14.53 21.55 5.91
C ILE A 354 -13.33 21.01 5.14
N HIS A 355 -13.44 20.95 3.82
CA HIS A 355 -12.32 20.65 2.94
C HIS A 355 -11.73 21.95 2.40
N ILE A 356 -10.42 22.14 2.56
CA ILE A 356 -9.69 23.31 2.04
C ILE A 356 -8.87 22.86 0.83
N TYR A 357 -9.05 23.50 -0.32
CA TYR A 357 -8.36 23.20 -1.58
C TYR A 357 -7.55 24.40 -2.06
N GLY A 358 -6.35 24.15 -2.59
CA GLY A 358 -5.65 25.11 -3.43
C GLY A 358 -6.07 24.89 -4.88
N ILE A 359 -6.88 25.80 -5.43
CA ILE A 359 -7.39 25.72 -6.79
C ILE A 359 -6.49 26.57 -7.69
N GLN A 360 -5.87 25.91 -8.68
CA GLN A 360 -5.11 26.57 -9.74
C GLN A 360 -5.99 26.77 -10.97
N ALA A 361 -5.71 27.81 -11.75
CA ALA A 361 -6.52 28.24 -12.90
C ALA A 361 -6.90 27.14 -13.91
N ASN A 362 -6.13 26.05 -13.99
CA ASN A 362 -6.34 24.95 -14.93
C ASN A 362 -6.97 23.68 -14.31
N GLY A 363 -7.32 23.64 -13.02
CA GLY A 363 -7.74 22.37 -12.41
C GLY A 363 -8.37 22.40 -11.03
N TYR A 364 -9.68 22.13 -10.99
CA TYR A 364 -10.39 21.62 -9.83
C TYR A 364 -11.33 20.46 -10.25
N ASN A 365 -10.89 19.22 -10.02
CA ASN A 365 -11.57 18.01 -10.54
C ASN A 365 -11.67 16.91 -9.47
N SER A 366 -12.34 15.79 -9.77
CA SER A 366 -12.52 14.68 -8.80
C SER A 366 -11.23 13.98 -8.34
N ASN A 367 -10.08 14.22 -8.98
CA ASN A 367 -8.77 13.75 -8.51
C ASN A 367 -8.04 14.78 -7.63
N SER A 368 -8.55 16.01 -7.53
CA SER A 368 -7.99 17.05 -6.66
C SER A 368 -8.08 16.64 -5.19
N THR A 369 -6.95 16.73 -4.51
CA THR A 369 -6.82 16.43 -3.08
C THR A 369 -6.97 17.72 -2.26
N PRO A 370 -7.63 17.68 -1.08
CA PRO A 370 -7.66 18.84 -0.19
C PRO A 370 -6.26 19.05 0.42
N LEU A 371 -5.86 20.32 0.59
CA LEU A 371 -4.65 20.70 1.34
C LEU A 371 -4.79 20.32 2.82
N SER A 372 -5.99 20.48 3.37
CA SER A 372 -6.34 20.06 4.72
C SER A 372 -7.85 19.84 4.86
N VAL A 373 -8.23 19.05 5.85
CA VAL A 373 -9.62 18.83 6.25
C VAL A 373 -9.79 19.17 7.73
N PHE A 374 -10.91 19.76 8.11
CA PHE A 374 -11.30 20.00 9.51
C PHE A 374 -12.67 19.38 9.81
N PRO A 375 -12.88 18.67 10.93
CA PRO A 375 -11.87 18.27 11.91
C PRO A 375 -10.96 17.13 11.39
N ASN A 376 -9.75 17.07 11.93
CA ASN A 376 -8.77 16.00 11.66
C ASN A 376 -8.05 15.55 12.96
N ASN A 377 -7.02 14.72 12.84
CA ASN A 377 -6.22 14.21 13.95
C ASN A 377 -5.45 15.28 14.75
N HIS A 378 -5.05 16.39 14.13
CA HIS A 378 -4.39 17.54 14.77
C HIS A 378 -5.41 18.59 15.27
N GLN A 379 -6.49 18.77 14.52
CA GLN A 379 -7.53 19.78 14.69
C GLN A 379 -8.85 19.10 15.07
N LYS A 380 -8.93 18.66 16.34
CA LYS A 380 -10.16 18.04 16.86
C LYS A 380 -11.31 19.05 16.91
N LEU A 381 -12.53 18.53 16.87
CA LEU A 381 -13.74 19.32 17.14
C LEU A 381 -13.85 19.55 18.67
N PRO A 382 -13.90 20.81 19.15
CA PRO A 382 -14.30 21.15 20.53
C PRO A 382 -15.60 20.47 20.98
N GLN A 383 -15.72 20.18 22.28
CA GLN A 383 -16.94 19.58 22.84
C GLN A 383 -18.14 20.53 22.83
N SER A 384 -17.87 21.84 22.78
CA SER A 384 -18.89 22.89 22.63
C SER A 384 -19.53 22.93 21.24
N LEU A 385 -18.92 22.35 20.20
CA LEU A 385 -19.44 22.39 18.83
C LEU A 385 -20.18 21.11 18.43
N ASP A 386 -21.24 21.27 17.66
CA ASP A 386 -21.92 20.15 17.02
C ASP A 386 -21.14 19.63 15.79
N PRO A 387 -21.15 18.32 15.50
CA PRO A 387 -20.56 17.78 14.27
C PRO A 387 -21.28 18.19 12.98
N VAL A 388 -22.42 18.88 13.05
CA VAL A 388 -23.20 19.36 11.89
C VAL A 388 -22.94 20.84 11.63
N PHE A 389 -22.35 21.15 10.48
CA PHE A 389 -21.90 22.50 10.08
C PHE A 389 -22.83 23.10 9.03
N ILE A 390 -23.54 24.17 9.37
CA ILE A 390 -24.56 24.73 8.47
C ILE A 390 -23.96 25.65 7.42
N ASN A 391 -23.06 26.55 7.84
CA ASN A 391 -22.61 27.66 7.03
C ASN A 391 -21.12 27.94 7.26
N ILE A 392 -20.41 28.30 6.19
CA ILE A 392 -19.10 28.93 6.26
C ILE A 392 -19.15 30.27 5.53
N VAL A 393 -18.49 31.29 6.08
CA VAL A 393 -18.26 32.58 5.42
C VAL A 393 -16.80 32.96 5.54
N SER A 394 -16.26 33.60 4.51
CA SER A 394 -14.87 34.05 4.50
C SER A 394 -14.77 35.57 4.48
N SER A 395 -13.72 36.07 5.12
CA SER A 395 -13.04 37.26 4.66
C SER A 395 -11.90 36.83 3.69
N PRO A 396 -11.28 37.75 2.94
CA PRO A 396 -10.05 37.45 2.17
C PRO A 396 -9.02 36.59 2.94
N SER A 397 -8.78 36.88 4.22
CA SER A 397 -7.75 36.24 5.04
C SER A 397 -8.23 35.12 5.98
N SER A 398 -9.50 35.15 6.40
CA SER A 398 -10.03 34.39 7.55
C SER A 398 -11.33 33.67 7.20
N LEU A 399 -11.67 32.61 7.93
CA LEU A 399 -12.89 31.82 7.73
C LEU A 399 -13.68 31.73 9.03
N ALA A 400 -15.00 31.92 8.97
CA ALA A 400 -15.92 31.62 10.06
C ALA A 400 -16.80 30.42 9.72
N LEU A 401 -17.08 29.60 10.74
CA LEU A 401 -17.91 28.40 10.69
C LEU A 401 -19.08 28.56 11.65
N LEU A 402 -20.27 28.12 11.24
CA LEU A 402 -21.49 28.08 12.05
C LEU A 402 -22.01 26.63 12.17
N ASP A 403 -22.22 26.14 13.40
CA ASP A 403 -22.84 24.83 13.67
C ASP A 403 -24.38 24.89 13.74
N ASN A 404 -25.04 23.75 13.92
CA ASN A 404 -26.50 23.66 14.04
C ASN A 404 -27.11 24.18 15.35
N LYS A 405 -26.30 24.56 16.33
CA LYS A 405 -26.71 25.15 17.61
C LYS A 405 -26.46 26.66 17.66
N GLY A 406 -25.85 27.23 16.62
CA GLY A 406 -25.54 28.65 16.52
C GLY A 406 -24.19 29.05 17.09
N HIS A 407 -23.30 28.09 17.35
CA HIS A 407 -21.95 28.37 17.79
C HIS A 407 -21.07 28.73 16.60
N ILE A 408 -20.16 29.69 16.82
CA ILE A 408 -19.22 30.19 15.80
C ILE A 408 -17.79 29.78 16.14
N VAL A 409 -17.05 29.32 15.12
CA VAL A 409 -15.57 29.26 15.14
C VAL A 409 -15.01 30.27 14.14
N ILE A 410 -13.98 31.02 14.53
CA ILE A 410 -13.21 31.88 13.61
C ILE A 410 -11.80 31.31 13.45
N PHE A 411 -11.51 30.86 12.23
CA PHE A 411 -10.20 30.43 11.75
C PHE A 411 -9.43 31.65 11.21
N LEU A 412 -8.37 32.00 11.92
CA LEU A 412 -7.46 33.09 11.54
C LEU A 412 -6.32 32.55 10.67
N PRO A 413 -5.72 33.34 9.77
CA PRO A 413 -4.57 32.88 9.01
C PRO A 413 -3.34 32.71 9.93
N THR A 414 -2.63 31.59 9.83
CA THR A 414 -1.28 31.48 10.40
C THR A 414 -0.20 31.88 9.40
N LEU A 415 0.99 32.17 9.92
CA LEU A 415 2.22 32.31 9.16
C LEU A 415 2.72 30.95 8.65
N PRO A 416 3.60 30.91 7.62
CA PRO A 416 4.31 29.70 7.21
C PRO A 416 5.01 29.00 8.40
N GLY A 417 4.99 27.67 8.40
CA GLY A 417 5.51 26.84 9.49
C GLY A 417 4.58 26.65 10.69
N TYR A 418 3.33 27.13 10.64
CA TYR A 418 2.34 26.98 11.72
C TYR A 418 0.97 26.53 11.21
N TYR A 419 0.24 25.73 11.98
CA TYR A 419 -1.17 25.35 11.75
C TYR A 419 -2.09 25.92 12.84
N LEU A 420 -3.40 25.77 12.63
CA LEU A 420 -4.43 26.20 13.58
C LEU A 420 -4.75 25.10 14.59
N SER A 421 -4.86 25.48 15.86
CA SER A 421 -5.40 24.63 16.92
C SER A 421 -6.58 25.34 17.59
N ILE A 422 -7.70 24.63 17.74
CA ILE A 422 -8.87 25.16 18.45
C ILE A 422 -8.73 24.82 19.93
N LYS A 423 -8.79 25.85 20.78
CA LYS A 423 -8.90 25.68 22.23
C LYS A 423 -10.32 26.02 22.63
N ASP A 424 -10.97 25.10 23.32
CA ASP A 424 -12.28 25.37 23.91
C ASP A 424 -12.08 26.28 25.14
N THR A 425 -12.42 27.55 25.00
CA THR A 425 -12.36 28.54 26.07
C THR A 425 -13.67 28.65 26.84
N GLY A 426 -14.70 27.87 26.50
CA GLY A 426 -16.06 28.01 27.02
C GLY A 426 -16.76 29.31 26.59
N THR A 427 -16.18 30.06 25.66
CA THR A 427 -16.69 31.35 25.16
C THR A 427 -16.83 31.32 23.64
N ILE A 428 -17.92 31.89 23.13
CA ILE A 428 -18.25 31.93 21.70
C ILE A 428 -18.14 33.40 21.22
N PRO A 429 -17.58 33.68 20.02
CA PRO A 429 -16.93 32.75 19.09
C PRO A 429 -15.67 32.10 19.65
N LEU A 430 -15.47 30.83 19.31
CA LEU A 430 -14.21 30.12 19.51
C LEU A 430 -13.17 30.62 18.50
N ILE A 431 -11.95 30.89 18.95
CA ILE A 431 -10.93 31.51 18.10
C ILE A 431 -9.70 30.62 18.02
N THR A 432 -9.25 30.34 16.80
CA THR A 432 -8.10 29.47 16.55
C THR A 432 -6.79 30.08 17.00
N THR A 433 -5.89 29.25 17.53
CA THR A 433 -4.54 29.65 17.98
C THR A 433 -3.45 28.99 17.15
N SER A 434 -2.40 29.73 16.82
CA SER A 434 -1.27 29.26 16.01
C SER A 434 -0.39 28.26 16.78
N HIS A 435 -0.09 27.10 16.20
CA HIS A 435 0.86 26.10 16.72
C HIS A 435 1.87 25.72 15.64
N ALA A 436 3.14 25.49 16.00
CA ALA A 436 4.18 25.16 15.02
C ALA A 436 3.94 23.78 14.38
N CYS A 437 4.22 23.65 13.08
CA CYS A 437 4.14 22.37 12.37
C CYS A 437 4.97 21.30 13.07
N MET A 438 4.44 20.08 13.12
CA MET A 438 5.11 18.94 13.74
C MET A 438 6.26 18.41 12.87
N PRO A 439 7.22 17.65 13.44
CA PRO A 439 8.22 16.94 12.67
C PRO A 439 7.57 16.05 11.60
N GLY A 440 8.17 16.00 10.41
CA GLY A 440 7.62 15.31 9.23
C GLY A 440 6.56 16.10 8.44
N THR A 441 6.12 17.28 8.90
CA THR A 441 5.16 18.14 8.18
C THR A 441 5.73 19.54 7.91
N TYR A 442 5.16 20.26 6.94
CA TYR A 442 5.58 21.60 6.56
C TYR A 442 4.40 22.48 6.11
N LYS A 443 4.60 23.80 6.10
CA LYS A 443 3.67 24.77 5.53
C LYS A 443 4.45 25.96 4.97
N ASN A 444 4.45 26.11 3.65
CA ASN A 444 5.24 27.12 2.94
C ASN A 444 4.51 28.48 2.76
N GLN A 445 3.18 28.50 2.83
CA GLN A 445 2.35 29.69 2.59
C GLN A 445 1.53 30.06 3.84
N PRO A 446 1.19 31.35 4.04
CA PRO A 446 0.25 31.76 5.07
C PRO A 446 -1.18 31.28 4.73
N GLY A 447 -2.06 31.26 5.73
CA GLY A 447 -3.49 30.98 5.56
C GLY A 447 -4.04 30.02 6.60
N ILE A 448 -5.27 29.55 6.40
CA ILE A 448 -6.01 28.73 7.39
C ILE A 448 -5.78 27.21 7.30
N HIS A 449 -5.08 26.73 6.26
CA HIS A 449 -4.85 25.29 6.05
C HIS A 449 -3.87 24.69 7.08
N ASP A 450 -3.98 23.37 7.30
CA ASP A 450 -3.07 22.61 8.17
C ASP A 450 -1.67 22.42 7.53
N CYS A 451 -0.70 21.90 8.27
CA CYS A 451 0.62 21.54 7.74
C CYS A 451 0.52 20.26 6.88
N THR A 452 1.08 20.30 5.67
CA THR A 452 1.10 19.16 4.73
C THR A 452 2.23 18.18 5.08
N LEU A 453 2.05 16.90 4.77
CA LEU A 453 3.10 15.88 4.97
C LEU A 453 4.29 16.14 4.04
N CYS A 454 5.52 15.95 4.52
CA CYS A 454 6.69 15.97 3.64
C CYS A 454 6.64 14.81 2.63
N PRO A 455 6.84 15.07 1.32
CA PRO A 455 6.81 14.02 0.30
C PRO A 455 7.96 13.01 0.49
N SER A 456 7.77 11.78 0.00
CA SER A 456 8.78 10.72 0.08
C SER A 456 10.10 11.16 -0.55
N GLY A 457 11.23 10.76 0.05
CA GLY A 457 12.56 11.23 -0.34
C GLY A 457 12.93 12.60 0.23
N THR A 458 12.05 13.25 0.99
CA THR A 458 12.35 14.45 1.77
C THR A 458 12.06 14.23 3.25
N LYS A 459 12.71 15.01 4.13
CA LYS A 459 12.62 14.94 5.58
C LYS A 459 12.45 16.31 6.21
N ASN A 460 11.96 16.33 7.45
CA ASN A 460 11.86 17.55 8.24
C ASN A 460 11.90 17.29 9.76
N PRO A 461 12.95 17.73 10.47
CA PRO A 461 13.12 17.45 11.90
C PRO A 461 12.19 18.27 12.82
N GLY A 462 11.38 19.20 12.31
CA GLY A 462 10.34 19.88 13.08
C GLY A 462 10.76 21.16 13.80
N ILE A 463 11.56 22.02 13.15
CA ILE A 463 11.88 23.37 13.63
C ILE A 463 11.42 24.38 12.56
N PHE A 464 10.30 25.06 12.81
CA PHE A 464 9.69 26.08 11.93
C PHE A 464 9.67 25.70 10.44
N SER A 465 9.01 24.57 10.19
CA SER A 465 8.90 23.85 8.93
C SER A 465 8.25 24.61 7.76
N THR A 466 9.00 25.44 7.05
CA THR A 466 8.50 26.09 5.82
C THR A 466 8.79 25.28 4.54
N PHE A 467 9.72 24.34 4.56
CA PHE A 467 10.06 23.44 3.45
C PHE A 467 10.58 22.09 3.98
N CYS A 468 10.59 21.06 3.12
CA CYS A 468 11.21 19.77 3.41
C CYS A 468 12.60 19.69 2.74
N VAL A 469 13.55 19.05 3.40
CA VAL A 469 14.94 18.89 2.92
C VAL A 469 15.07 17.54 2.22
N PRO A 470 15.72 17.42 1.05
CA PRO A 470 15.93 16.11 0.42
C PRO A 470 16.80 15.18 1.29
N CYS A 471 16.53 13.88 1.23
CA CYS A 471 17.32 12.85 1.89
C CYS A 471 18.45 12.32 1.00
N SER A 472 19.42 11.63 1.62
CA SER A 472 20.48 10.93 0.89
C SER A 472 19.91 9.74 0.08
N SER A 473 20.49 9.44 -1.08
CA SER A 473 20.05 8.33 -1.96
C SER A 473 20.06 6.95 -1.30
N ASN A 474 20.87 6.77 -0.24
CA ASN A 474 21.10 5.48 0.43
C ASN A 474 20.37 5.39 1.78
N SER A 475 19.36 6.25 1.99
CA SER A 475 18.62 6.37 3.24
C SER A 475 17.12 6.20 3.04
N PHE A 476 16.44 5.70 4.06
CA PHE A 476 15.00 5.51 4.06
C PHE A 476 14.28 6.79 4.49
N CYS A 477 13.56 7.39 3.53
CA CYS A 477 12.66 8.51 3.75
C CYS A 477 11.28 8.25 3.09
N PRO A 478 10.34 7.61 3.82
CA PRO A 478 8.94 7.48 3.41
C PRO A 478 8.21 8.84 3.43
N LEU A 479 6.90 8.82 3.16
CA LEU A 479 6.03 9.98 3.37
C LEU A 479 6.12 10.44 4.85
N ALA A 480 6.05 11.75 5.07
CA ALA A 480 6.13 12.38 6.39
C ALA A 480 7.39 12.05 7.21
N SER A 481 8.54 11.85 6.56
CA SER A 481 9.80 11.55 7.25
C SER A 481 10.25 12.68 8.16
N VAL A 482 10.59 12.34 9.40
CA VAL A 482 11.18 13.28 10.35
C VAL A 482 12.67 13.47 10.08
N ASN A 483 13.38 12.36 9.92
CA ASN A 483 14.78 12.36 9.53
C ASN A 483 15.05 11.23 8.52
N GLU A 484 16.25 11.18 7.97
CA GLU A 484 16.68 10.02 7.19
C GLU A 484 17.19 8.91 8.12
N VAL A 485 16.77 7.67 7.85
CA VAL A 485 17.19 6.49 8.59
C VAL A 485 18.08 5.64 7.68
N PRO A 486 19.23 5.09 8.13
CA PRO A 486 20.05 4.25 7.28
C PRO A 486 19.31 2.96 6.88
N GLN A 487 19.48 2.50 5.65
CA GLN A 487 18.82 1.29 5.14
C GLN A 487 19.11 0.02 5.98
N SER A 488 20.21 0.02 6.75
CA SER A 488 20.53 -1.03 7.72
C SER A 488 19.48 -1.20 8.82
N ALA A 489 18.76 -0.14 9.20
CA ALA A 489 17.66 -0.22 10.17
C ALA A 489 16.48 -1.07 9.65
N LEU A 490 16.33 -1.21 8.33
CA LEU A 490 15.28 -2.01 7.69
C LEU A 490 15.71 -3.44 7.37
N GLN A 491 16.90 -3.88 7.78
CA GLN A 491 17.36 -5.24 7.50
C GLN A 491 16.41 -6.30 8.09
N THR A 492 15.96 -7.18 7.20
CA THR A 492 15.16 -8.36 7.53
C THR A 492 16.13 -9.54 7.71
N ILE A 493 16.03 -10.24 8.84
CA ILE A 493 16.84 -11.40 9.20
C ILE A 493 15.91 -12.62 9.16
N THR A 494 16.01 -13.42 8.09
CA THR A 494 15.25 -14.67 7.95
C THR A 494 16.07 -15.86 8.44
N GLN A 495 15.47 -16.73 9.26
CA GLN A 495 16.09 -18.00 9.69
C GLN A 495 15.68 -19.19 8.80
N ALA A 496 15.43 -18.93 7.51
CA ALA A 496 15.13 -19.96 6.53
C ALA A 496 16.42 -20.72 6.15
N LEU A 497 16.74 -21.75 6.92
CA LEU A 497 17.75 -22.75 6.53
C LEU A 497 17.08 -23.79 5.61
N PRO A 498 17.32 -23.78 4.27
CA PRO A 498 16.88 -24.88 3.43
C PRO A 498 17.60 -26.15 3.88
N TYR A 499 16.83 -27.16 4.29
CA TYR A 499 17.40 -28.45 4.64
C TYR A 499 18.06 -29.08 3.40
N PRO A 500 19.23 -29.73 3.51
CA PRO A 500 19.92 -30.27 2.35
C PRO A 500 19.05 -31.26 1.57
N LYS A 501 19.12 -31.19 0.24
CA LYS A 501 18.52 -32.23 -0.62
C LYS A 501 19.39 -33.48 -0.56
N SER A 502 18.73 -34.64 -0.61
CA SER A 502 19.41 -35.91 -0.90
C SER A 502 20.17 -35.84 -2.24
N PRO A 503 21.30 -36.55 -2.38
CA PRO A 503 21.96 -36.71 -3.68
C PRO A 503 21.03 -37.36 -4.70
N GLU A 504 21.30 -37.15 -6.00
CA GLU A 504 20.45 -37.60 -7.12
C GLU A 504 20.12 -39.09 -7.08
N SER A 505 21.05 -39.91 -6.60
CA SER A 505 20.82 -41.31 -6.27
C SER A 505 21.06 -41.53 -4.77
N ALA A 506 20.11 -42.24 -4.14
CA ALA A 506 20.15 -42.64 -2.73
C ALA A 506 20.37 -44.16 -2.57
N THR A 507 20.74 -44.86 -3.64
CA THR A 507 21.05 -46.30 -3.65
C THR A 507 22.57 -46.46 -3.82
N PHE A 508 23.21 -47.16 -2.88
CA PHE A 508 24.68 -47.27 -2.87
C PHE A 508 25.25 -47.92 -4.15
N ASP A 509 24.56 -48.92 -4.68
CA ASP A 509 25.00 -49.65 -5.89
C ASP A 509 25.03 -48.73 -7.13
N GLU A 510 24.09 -47.80 -7.28
CA GLU A 510 24.10 -46.81 -8.37
C GLU A 510 25.24 -45.80 -8.22
N ILE A 511 25.50 -45.31 -7.00
CA ILE A 511 26.64 -44.42 -6.70
C ILE A 511 27.95 -45.13 -7.05
N LEU A 512 28.07 -46.40 -6.67
CA LEU A 512 29.24 -47.24 -6.95
C LEU A 512 29.46 -47.45 -8.45
N ILE A 513 28.40 -47.77 -9.20
CA ILE A 513 28.42 -47.89 -10.66
C ILE A 513 28.79 -46.56 -11.32
N ARG A 514 28.17 -45.44 -10.91
CA ARG A 514 28.45 -44.10 -11.44
C ARG A 514 29.91 -43.71 -11.23
N ASN A 515 30.46 -43.93 -10.03
CA ASN A 515 31.87 -43.62 -9.77
C ASN A 515 32.81 -44.54 -10.59
N MET A 516 32.49 -45.84 -10.74
CA MET A 516 33.37 -46.72 -11.51
C MET A 516 33.38 -46.40 -13.02
N PHE A 517 32.24 -46.04 -13.61
CA PHE A 517 32.09 -45.85 -15.06
C PHE A 517 32.08 -44.38 -15.53
N SER A 518 32.34 -43.40 -14.66
CA SER A 518 32.34 -41.98 -15.02
C SER A 518 33.57 -41.57 -15.85
N ILE A 519 33.34 -41.10 -17.08
CA ILE A 519 34.38 -40.73 -18.07
C ILE A 519 34.22 -39.26 -18.54
N GLU A 520 33.23 -38.53 -18.00
CA GLU A 520 32.74 -37.24 -18.54
C GLU A 520 33.74 -36.07 -18.50
N SER A 521 34.78 -36.11 -17.66
CA SER A 521 35.79 -35.04 -17.56
C SER A 521 37.21 -35.56 -17.35
N GLY A 522 38.22 -34.75 -17.66
CA GLY A 522 39.64 -35.13 -17.51
C GLY A 522 40.08 -35.41 -16.06
N ARG A 523 39.33 -34.92 -15.06
CA ARG A 523 39.53 -35.31 -13.65
C ARG A 523 38.81 -36.62 -13.34
N CYS A 524 37.59 -36.80 -13.86
CA CYS A 524 36.82 -38.05 -13.71
C CYS A 524 37.59 -39.26 -14.23
N THR A 525 38.15 -39.17 -15.44
CA THR A 525 38.93 -40.26 -16.03
C THR A 525 40.14 -40.65 -15.17
N LEU A 526 40.79 -39.70 -14.50
CA LEU A 526 41.92 -39.98 -13.60
C LEU A 526 41.50 -40.59 -12.26
N ILE A 527 40.24 -40.42 -11.83
CA ILE A 527 39.71 -40.96 -10.57
C ILE A 527 39.05 -42.33 -10.80
N SER A 528 38.43 -42.55 -11.96
CA SER A 528 37.77 -43.81 -12.32
C SER A 528 38.68 -45.04 -12.14
N PRO A 529 38.32 -46.01 -11.30
CA PRO A 529 39.03 -47.29 -11.18
C PRO A 529 39.08 -48.06 -12.51
N LEU A 530 38.05 -47.93 -13.35
CA LEU A 530 37.99 -48.59 -14.66
C LEU A 530 39.10 -48.09 -15.59
N PHE A 531 39.38 -46.78 -15.61
CA PHE A 531 40.47 -46.23 -16.42
C PHE A 531 41.83 -46.84 -16.04
N TRP A 532 42.14 -46.93 -14.74
CA TRP A 532 43.39 -47.55 -14.28
C TRP A 532 43.47 -49.05 -14.57
N THR A 533 42.37 -49.80 -14.40
CA THR A 533 42.34 -51.22 -14.81
C THR A 533 42.48 -51.42 -16.30
N LEU A 534 41.94 -50.53 -17.14
CA LEU A 534 42.15 -50.55 -18.59
C LEU A 534 43.60 -50.22 -18.96
N ILE A 535 44.27 -49.32 -18.26
CA ILE A 535 45.72 -49.06 -18.47
C ILE A 535 46.54 -50.29 -18.11
N VAL A 536 46.32 -50.88 -16.92
CA VAL A 536 47.07 -52.06 -16.46
C VAL A 536 46.77 -53.28 -17.34
N GLY A 537 45.51 -53.47 -17.73
CA GLY A 537 45.08 -54.50 -18.69
C GLY A 537 45.68 -54.29 -20.09
N SER A 538 45.75 -53.04 -20.58
CA SER A 538 46.40 -52.72 -21.86
C SER A 538 47.90 -52.98 -21.82
N LEU A 539 48.58 -52.61 -20.73
CA LEU A 539 49.98 -52.95 -20.51
C LEU A 539 50.20 -54.46 -20.44
N ALA A 540 49.31 -55.21 -19.77
CA ALA A 540 49.35 -56.67 -19.75
C ALA A 540 49.16 -57.28 -21.15
N ILE A 541 48.23 -56.75 -21.97
CA ILE A 541 48.04 -57.16 -23.36
C ILE A 541 49.25 -56.83 -24.23
N ILE A 542 49.86 -55.64 -24.07
CA ILE A 542 51.09 -55.24 -24.77
C ILE A 542 52.24 -56.19 -24.40
N VAL A 543 52.41 -56.53 -23.12
CA VAL A 543 53.39 -57.52 -22.66
C VAL A 543 53.11 -58.89 -23.27
N MET A 544 51.85 -59.34 -23.31
CA MET A 544 51.47 -60.60 -23.98
C MET A 544 51.80 -60.58 -25.49
N ILE A 545 51.57 -59.47 -26.19
CA ILE A 545 51.86 -59.31 -27.63
C ILE A 545 53.38 -59.30 -27.88
N ILE A 546 54.15 -58.52 -27.11
CA ILE A 546 55.62 -58.48 -27.20
C ILE A 546 56.22 -59.87 -26.93
N MET A 547 55.74 -60.57 -25.90
CA MET A 547 56.20 -61.91 -25.56
C MET A 547 55.74 -62.97 -26.58
N GLY A 548 54.56 -62.80 -27.18
CA GLY A 548 54.09 -63.59 -28.32
C GLY A 548 54.98 -63.44 -29.55
N PHE A 549 55.35 -62.19 -29.89
CA PHE A 549 56.33 -61.90 -30.94
C PHE A 549 57.71 -62.49 -30.62
N LEU A 550 58.21 -62.37 -29.38
CA LEU A 550 59.48 -62.98 -28.95
C LEU A 550 59.45 -64.52 -29.04
N LYS A 551 58.30 -65.15 -28.76
CA LYS A 551 58.11 -66.61 -28.96
C LYS A 551 58.15 -66.97 -30.44
N TYR A 552 57.54 -66.17 -31.32
CA TYR A 552 57.54 -66.38 -32.77
C TYR A 552 58.93 -66.14 -33.42
N PHE A 553 59.64 -65.09 -33.02
CA PHE A 553 60.99 -64.77 -33.49
C PHE A 553 62.11 -65.64 -32.89
N SER A 554 61.79 -66.61 -32.02
CA SER A 554 62.78 -67.47 -31.36
C SER A 554 63.62 -68.35 -32.29
N LYS A 555 63.31 -68.39 -33.59
CA LYS A 555 64.12 -69.04 -34.64
C LYS A 555 65.27 -68.17 -35.18
N SER A 556 65.36 -66.88 -34.85
CA SER A 556 66.48 -66.01 -35.23
C SER A 556 67.55 -65.93 -34.13
N PRO A 557 68.85 -65.79 -34.47
CA PRO A 557 69.92 -65.71 -33.47
C PRO A 557 69.80 -64.48 -32.55
N LEU A 558 69.24 -63.39 -33.07
CA LEU A 558 69.04 -62.13 -32.34
C LEU A 558 67.95 -62.28 -31.25
N GLY A 559 66.86 -62.98 -31.56
CA GLY A 559 65.80 -63.30 -30.60
C GLY A 559 66.27 -64.18 -29.43
N ARG A 560 67.28 -65.05 -29.65
CA ARG A 560 67.89 -65.89 -28.60
C ARG A 560 68.64 -65.08 -27.53
N ARG A 561 69.31 -63.97 -27.91
CA ARG A 561 69.97 -63.06 -26.96
C ARG A 561 68.95 -62.29 -26.11
N ILE A 562 67.97 -61.66 -26.75
CA ILE A 562 66.92 -60.89 -26.06
C ILE A 562 66.13 -61.79 -25.09
N ARG A 563 65.78 -63.01 -25.50
CA ARG A 563 65.07 -63.96 -24.63
C ARG A 563 65.88 -64.36 -23.38
N LYS A 564 67.21 -64.46 -23.46
CA LYS A 564 68.05 -64.69 -22.26
C LYS A 564 68.05 -63.48 -21.32
N LEU A 565 68.11 -62.26 -21.86
CA LEU A 565 68.11 -61.03 -21.07
C LEU A 565 66.76 -60.79 -20.37
N VAL A 566 65.64 -61.01 -21.07
CA VAL A 566 64.29 -60.96 -20.47
C VAL A 566 64.12 -62.04 -19.40
N LYS A 567 64.60 -63.28 -19.63
CA LYS A 567 64.56 -64.37 -18.64
C LYS A 567 65.47 -64.13 -17.42
N TYR A 568 66.43 -63.21 -17.51
CA TYR A 568 67.27 -62.78 -16.39
C TYR A 568 66.56 -61.72 -15.53
N ILE A 569 65.97 -60.70 -16.16
CA ILE A 569 65.25 -59.61 -15.48
C ILE A 569 64.05 -60.15 -14.68
N PHE A 570 63.22 -61.00 -15.30
CA PHE A 570 62.00 -61.54 -14.69
C PHE A 570 62.23 -62.88 -13.95
N ARG A 571 63.46 -63.16 -13.48
CA ARG A 571 63.79 -64.43 -12.82
C ARG A 571 63.19 -64.60 -11.41
N ARG A 572 62.77 -63.49 -10.77
CA ARG A 572 62.22 -63.47 -9.39
C ARG A 572 60.71 -63.29 -9.31
N THR A 573 60.05 -62.97 -10.40
CA THR A 573 58.59 -62.99 -10.50
C THR A 573 58.18 -64.29 -11.16
N ASP A 574 57.22 -65.03 -10.59
CA ASP A 574 56.81 -66.35 -11.09
C ASP A 574 56.02 -66.31 -12.42
N LEU A 575 56.19 -65.24 -13.19
CA LEU A 575 55.65 -65.09 -14.53
C LEU A 575 56.34 -65.99 -15.57
N ILE A 576 57.52 -66.59 -15.30
CA ILE A 576 58.29 -67.36 -16.30
C ILE A 576 58.36 -68.88 -15.99
N GLY A 577 57.38 -69.40 -15.24
CA GLY A 577 57.12 -70.84 -15.07
C GLY A 577 56.03 -71.35 -16.02
N GLU A 578 56.44 -72.11 -17.05
CA GLU A 578 55.57 -72.90 -17.95
C GLU A 578 54.46 -72.18 -18.73
N GLY A 579 53.95 -72.79 -19.80
CA GLY A 579 53.34 -72.06 -20.93
C GLY A 579 51.97 -71.40 -20.70
N GLU A 580 51.32 -71.61 -19.56
CA GLU A 580 49.89 -71.30 -19.36
C GLU A 580 49.57 -70.42 -18.14
N LEU A 581 50.46 -70.31 -17.13
CA LEU A 581 50.24 -69.52 -15.90
C LEU A 581 50.39 -67.99 -16.08
N TRP A 582 51.01 -67.55 -17.18
CA TRP A 582 51.31 -66.14 -17.51
C TRP A 582 50.12 -65.18 -17.38
N VAL A 583 48.93 -65.64 -17.72
CA VAL A 583 47.71 -64.82 -17.67
C VAL A 583 47.28 -64.60 -16.22
N GLY A 584 47.37 -65.63 -15.37
CA GLY A 584 46.99 -65.52 -13.95
C GLY A 584 47.82 -64.47 -13.21
N GLY A 585 49.14 -64.44 -13.44
CA GLY A 585 50.05 -63.47 -12.82
C GLY A 585 49.93 -62.02 -13.33
N LEU A 586 49.31 -61.80 -14.49
CA LEU A 586 48.99 -60.46 -15.00
C LEU A 586 47.56 -60.03 -14.62
N ALA A 587 46.62 -60.97 -14.56
CA ALA A 587 45.26 -60.74 -14.06
C ALA A 587 45.29 -60.39 -12.56
N SER A 588 46.15 -61.03 -11.76
CA SER A 588 46.28 -60.73 -10.32
C SER A 588 46.74 -59.30 -10.05
N LEU A 589 47.52 -58.66 -10.94
CA LEU A 589 47.84 -57.24 -10.83
C LEU A 589 46.62 -56.34 -11.04
N CYS A 590 45.74 -56.68 -11.99
CA CYS A 590 44.47 -55.97 -12.19
C CYS A 590 43.54 -56.14 -10.96
N VAL A 591 43.52 -57.35 -10.38
CA VAL A 591 42.77 -57.67 -9.15
C VAL A 591 43.25 -56.81 -7.97
N ILE A 592 44.56 -56.74 -7.74
CA ILE A 592 45.15 -55.95 -6.64
C ILE A 592 44.77 -54.47 -6.78
N VAL A 593 44.86 -53.92 -8.01
CA VAL A 593 44.48 -52.52 -8.28
C VAL A 593 43.00 -52.27 -7.95
N LEU A 594 42.08 -53.14 -8.37
CA LEU A 594 40.65 -53.04 -8.03
C LEU A 594 40.40 -53.07 -6.52
N ILE A 595 41.04 -54.00 -5.80
CA ILE A 595 40.89 -54.13 -4.34
C ILE A 595 41.42 -52.88 -3.64
N CYS A 596 42.57 -52.33 -4.07
CA CYS A 596 43.09 -51.08 -3.53
C CYS A 596 42.13 -49.90 -3.73
N PHE A 597 41.56 -49.74 -4.93
CA PHE A 597 40.56 -48.70 -5.20
C PHE A 597 39.27 -48.89 -4.36
N ALA A 598 38.76 -50.12 -4.23
CA ALA A 598 37.58 -50.41 -3.41
C ALA A 598 37.80 -50.09 -1.92
N CYS A 599 38.99 -50.37 -1.37
CA CYS A 599 39.34 -50.00 0.01
C CYS A 599 39.46 -48.47 0.19
N ILE A 600 40.08 -47.76 -0.77
CA ILE A 600 40.20 -46.31 -0.74
C ILE A 600 38.82 -45.63 -0.85
N PHE A 601 37.97 -46.10 -1.76
CA PHE A 601 36.59 -45.62 -1.89
C PHE A 601 35.77 -45.87 -0.62
N SER A 602 35.75 -47.11 -0.11
CA SER A 602 35.03 -47.47 1.14
C SER A 602 35.39 -46.54 2.30
N THR A 603 36.69 -46.37 2.55
CA THR A 603 37.18 -45.56 3.69
C THR A 603 36.97 -44.06 3.51
N SER A 604 36.88 -43.59 2.27
CA SER A 604 36.63 -42.18 1.96
C SER A 604 35.14 -41.84 2.01
N PHE A 605 34.27 -42.74 1.53
CA PHE A 605 32.81 -42.59 1.57
C PHE A 605 32.25 -42.67 3.00
N ILE A 606 32.78 -43.57 3.84
CA ILE A 606 32.41 -43.65 5.28
C ILE A 606 32.70 -42.32 6.01
N LYS A 607 33.73 -41.56 5.60
CA LYS A 607 34.07 -40.25 6.19
C LYS A 607 33.18 -39.09 5.71
N GLN A 608 32.26 -39.32 4.79
CA GLN A 608 31.33 -38.31 4.26
C GLN A 608 30.01 -38.23 5.04
N TYR A 609 30.04 -38.56 6.33
CA TYR A 609 28.91 -38.43 7.26
C TYR A 609 29.43 -38.15 8.69
N PRO A 610 28.70 -37.38 9.52
CA PRO A 610 27.50 -36.61 9.19
C PRO A 610 27.84 -35.39 8.31
N ILE A 611 26.86 -34.81 7.60
CA ILE A 611 27.15 -33.77 6.59
C ILE A 611 27.84 -32.54 7.22
N GLU A 612 27.44 -32.19 8.44
CA GLU A 612 27.86 -31.04 9.24
C GLU A 612 29.37 -31.00 9.55
N THR A 613 30.07 -32.14 9.48
CA THR A 613 31.51 -32.25 9.72
C THR A 613 32.30 -32.71 8.48
N SER A 614 31.63 -32.91 7.33
CA SER A 614 32.20 -33.56 6.15
C SER A 614 32.73 -32.58 5.08
N SER A 615 34.00 -32.70 4.70
CA SER A 615 34.60 -31.93 3.60
C SER A 615 34.18 -32.45 2.21
N LYS A 616 34.37 -31.67 1.13
CA LYS A 616 33.96 -32.05 -0.24
C LYS A 616 34.54 -33.42 -0.69
N SER A 617 33.78 -34.19 -1.46
CA SER A 617 34.14 -35.54 -1.93
C SER A 617 35.19 -35.51 -3.04
N TYR A 618 36.47 -35.52 -2.69
CA TYR A 618 37.56 -35.51 -3.69
C TYR A 618 37.78 -36.86 -4.40
N PHE A 619 37.21 -37.96 -3.88
CA PHE A 619 37.34 -39.34 -4.38
C PHE A 619 36.31 -39.74 -5.46
N ASP A 620 35.47 -38.80 -5.87
CA ASP A 620 34.43 -38.98 -6.87
C ASP A 620 34.48 -37.81 -7.88
N CYS A 621 33.80 -37.97 -9.00
CA CYS A 621 33.51 -36.92 -9.98
C CYS A 621 32.66 -35.81 -9.38
N ASP A 622 31.60 -36.21 -8.68
CA ASP A 622 30.66 -35.28 -8.08
C ASP A 622 31.12 -34.91 -6.66
N LEU A 623 31.57 -33.66 -6.53
CA LEU A 623 32.02 -33.04 -5.29
C LEU A 623 30.90 -32.85 -4.24
N SER A 624 29.64 -33.11 -4.62
CA SER A 624 28.46 -33.06 -3.76
C SER A 624 28.04 -34.41 -3.18
N ILE A 625 28.62 -35.53 -3.64
CA ILE A 625 28.31 -36.87 -3.12
C ILE A 625 28.68 -36.96 -1.62
N LYS A 626 27.68 -37.33 -0.81
CA LYS A 626 27.79 -37.56 0.63
C LYS A 626 27.18 -38.91 0.98
N ASN A 627 27.64 -39.55 2.04
CA ASN A 627 26.98 -40.73 2.60
C ASN A 627 25.78 -40.33 3.46
N ALA A 628 24.96 -39.36 3.01
CA ALA A 628 23.86 -38.78 3.77
C ALA A 628 22.59 -38.70 2.90
N LYS A 629 21.52 -39.31 3.39
CA LYS A 629 20.17 -39.26 2.83
C LYS A 629 19.30 -38.41 3.76
N PHE A 630 18.55 -37.49 3.17
CA PHE A 630 17.70 -36.52 3.84
C PHE A 630 16.23 -36.80 3.51
N GLU A 631 15.39 -36.88 4.55
CA GLU A 631 13.94 -37.00 4.44
C GLU A 631 13.29 -35.87 5.25
N THR A 632 12.36 -35.15 4.63
CA THR A 632 11.64 -34.03 5.28
C THR A 632 10.17 -34.36 5.36
N SER A 633 9.60 -34.43 6.57
CA SER A 633 8.20 -34.77 6.81
C SER A 633 7.49 -33.67 7.59
N VAL A 634 6.25 -33.36 7.21
CA VAL A 634 5.35 -32.52 8.01
C VAL A 634 4.48 -33.45 8.85
N GLN A 635 4.49 -33.26 10.16
CA GLN A 635 3.79 -34.12 11.11
C GLN A 635 2.85 -33.30 11.99
N SER A 636 1.67 -33.84 12.31
CA SER A 636 0.71 -33.16 13.18
C SER A 636 1.13 -33.24 14.64
N LEU A 637 0.94 -32.16 15.40
CA LEU A 637 1.14 -32.13 16.85
C LEU A 637 0.08 -32.95 17.62
N ALA A 638 -0.99 -33.40 16.96
CA ALA A 638 -2.03 -34.24 17.57
C ALA A 638 -1.66 -35.73 17.66
N ILE A 639 -0.52 -36.13 17.09
CA ILE A 639 -0.04 -37.52 17.10
C ILE A 639 0.94 -37.70 18.28
N PRO A 640 0.81 -38.76 19.10
CA PRO A 640 1.71 -38.97 20.24
C PRO A 640 3.17 -39.09 19.81
N PHE A 641 4.04 -38.33 20.48
CA PHE A 641 5.47 -38.23 20.18
C PHE A 641 6.26 -39.46 20.66
N THR A 642 7.44 -39.68 20.08
CA THR A 642 8.41 -40.64 20.65
C THR A 642 9.06 -40.06 21.91
N ASN A 643 9.55 -40.91 22.81
CA ASN A 643 10.26 -40.47 24.03
C ASN A 643 11.52 -39.63 23.76
N ALA A 644 12.09 -39.71 22.55
CA ALA A 644 13.22 -38.88 22.12
C ALA A 644 12.72 -37.53 21.60
N ASP A 645 11.71 -37.51 20.73
CA ASP A 645 11.10 -36.28 20.22
C ASP A 645 10.53 -35.43 21.37
N GLN A 646 9.88 -36.05 22.37
CA GLN A 646 9.32 -35.36 23.54
C GLN A 646 10.34 -34.47 24.25
N LYS A 647 11.59 -34.95 24.45
CA LYS A 647 12.65 -34.16 25.09
C LYS A 647 13.05 -32.93 24.28
N MET A 648 12.97 -32.99 22.96
CA MET A 648 13.20 -31.82 22.10
C MET A 648 11.98 -30.88 22.13
N PHE A 649 10.75 -31.41 22.17
CA PHE A 649 9.56 -30.58 22.39
C PHE A 649 9.60 -29.86 23.74
N ASP A 650 10.02 -30.51 24.82
CA ASP A 650 10.16 -29.87 26.13
C ASP A 650 11.20 -28.74 26.10
N LEU A 651 12.33 -28.91 25.41
CA LEU A 651 13.32 -27.85 25.21
C LEU A 651 12.78 -26.68 24.37
N LEU A 652 12.02 -26.96 23.30
CA LEU A 652 11.37 -25.94 22.48
C LEU A 652 10.26 -25.20 23.26
N ASN A 653 9.48 -25.90 24.08
CA ASN A 653 8.40 -25.33 24.89
C ASN A 653 8.92 -24.51 26.08
N ASN A 654 10.16 -24.76 26.53
CA ASN A 654 10.82 -24.00 27.59
C ASN A 654 11.70 -22.85 27.05
N GLN A 655 11.72 -22.60 25.73
CA GLN A 655 12.44 -21.44 25.16
C GLN A 655 11.63 -20.17 25.42
N GLU A 656 12.14 -19.31 26.30
CA GLU A 656 11.63 -17.95 26.47
C GLU A 656 11.90 -17.11 25.21
N PHE A 657 10.93 -16.30 24.81
CA PHE A 657 11.06 -15.39 23.68
C PHE A 657 11.09 -13.92 24.13
N LEU A 658 11.94 -13.14 23.48
CA LEU A 658 11.93 -11.68 23.53
C LEU A 658 11.35 -11.14 22.22
N LEU A 659 10.20 -10.49 22.30
CA LEU A 659 9.56 -9.78 21.19
C LEU A 659 10.10 -8.35 21.14
N ASN A 660 10.74 -8.01 20.03
CA ASN A 660 11.23 -6.66 19.75
C ASN A 660 10.34 -6.00 18.70
N ILE A 661 9.89 -4.77 18.97
CA ILE A 661 9.04 -3.98 18.08
C ILE A 661 9.65 -2.60 17.93
N ASP A 662 10.06 -2.25 16.71
CA ASP A 662 10.68 -0.97 16.41
C ASP A 662 9.81 -0.17 15.43
N PHE A 663 9.33 0.98 15.88
CA PHE A 663 8.64 1.97 15.05
C PHE A 663 9.68 2.94 14.50
N VAL A 664 9.94 2.85 13.19
CA VAL A 664 11.04 3.52 12.51
C VAL A 664 10.57 4.81 11.86
N ASN A 665 11.42 5.84 11.92
CA ASN A 665 11.15 7.20 11.43
C ASN A 665 10.00 7.87 12.19
N THR A 666 10.18 8.06 13.49
CA THR A 666 9.20 8.71 14.38
C THR A 666 9.85 9.37 15.61
N VAL A 667 9.14 10.28 16.30
CA VAL A 667 9.60 10.99 17.52
C VAL A 667 8.68 10.76 18.71
N ILE A 668 8.08 9.57 18.78
CA ILE A 668 7.14 9.18 19.82
C ILE A 668 7.89 8.91 21.13
N ASN A 669 7.36 9.38 22.26
CA ASN A 669 7.96 9.20 23.58
C ASN A 669 7.43 7.92 24.24
N CYS A 670 8.25 7.25 25.03
CA CYS A 670 7.85 6.02 25.74
C CYS A 670 6.62 6.21 26.63
N ASP A 671 6.41 7.40 27.22
CA ASP A 671 5.25 7.71 28.06
C ASP A 671 3.90 7.66 27.32
N SER A 672 3.91 7.72 25.98
CA SER A 672 2.71 7.65 25.13
C SER A 672 2.40 6.23 24.63
N VAL A 673 3.15 5.22 25.09
CA VAL A 673 2.96 3.82 24.73
C VAL A 673 2.34 3.06 25.90
N SER A 674 1.33 2.25 25.64
CA SER A 674 0.81 1.28 26.60
C SER A 674 0.65 -0.10 25.95
N ILE A 675 0.80 -1.17 26.74
CA ILE A 675 0.82 -2.54 26.24
C ILE A 675 -0.10 -3.42 27.08
N GLU A 676 -0.99 -4.13 26.40
CA GLU A 676 -1.82 -5.18 26.95
C GLU A 676 -1.46 -6.52 26.29
N ALA A 677 -1.56 -7.63 27.02
CA ALA A 677 -1.51 -8.95 26.41
C ALA A 677 -2.61 -9.87 26.94
N LEU A 678 -3.04 -10.78 26.08
CA LEU A 678 -4.07 -11.76 26.37
C LEU A 678 -3.45 -13.04 26.90
N PHE A 679 -3.71 -13.33 28.18
CA PHE A 679 -3.36 -14.59 28.83
C PHE A 679 -4.62 -15.45 28.95
N GLY A 680 -4.71 -16.48 28.10
CA GLY A 680 -5.92 -17.31 27.98
C GLY A 680 -7.12 -16.52 27.48
N ILE A 681 -7.94 -16.01 28.40
CA ILE A 681 -9.16 -15.22 28.10
C ILE A 681 -9.15 -13.81 28.71
N THR A 682 -8.14 -13.44 29.50
CA THR A 682 -8.05 -12.13 30.17
C THR A 682 -6.92 -11.28 29.62
N TRP A 683 -7.22 -10.04 29.26
CA TRP A 683 -6.21 -9.01 28.97
C TRP A 683 -5.61 -8.48 30.29
N SER A 684 -4.28 -8.34 30.34
CA SER A 684 -3.58 -7.63 31.42
C SER A 684 -2.51 -6.70 30.85
N THR A 685 -2.25 -5.61 31.57
CA THR A 685 -1.21 -4.65 31.19
C THR A 685 0.19 -5.20 31.49
N ILE A 686 1.09 -5.11 30.51
CA ILE A 686 2.48 -5.56 30.63
C ILE A 686 3.41 -4.35 30.64
N ARG A 687 4.41 -4.35 31.53
CA ARG A 687 5.56 -3.45 31.42
C ARG A 687 6.61 -4.08 30.49
N TRP A 688 7.05 -3.31 29.49
CA TRP A 688 8.21 -3.67 28.68
C TRP A 688 9.49 -3.71 29.54
N LEU A 689 10.53 -4.39 29.05
CA LEU A 689 11.85 -4.40 29.70
C LEU A 689 12.55 -3.05 29.51
N ASN A 690 12.70 -2.63 28.25
CA ASN A 690 13.28 -1.35 27.83
C ASN A 690 12.39 -0.71 26.76
N CYS A 691 12.34 0.63 26.77
CA CYS A 691 11.82 1.45 25.70
C CYS A 691 12.80 2.59 25.46
N ASP A 692 13.30 2.70 24.23
CA ASP A 692 14.29 3.70 23.84
C ASP A 692 13.85 4.36 22.53
N ASN A 693 14.01 5.69 22.40
CA ASN A 693 13.92 6.37 21.11
C ASN A 693 15.30 6.90 20.70
N ILE A 694 15.99 6.14 19.86
CA ILE A 694 17.35 6.43 19.39
C ILE A 694 17.30 6.52 17.86
N ASN A 695 17.92 7.56 17.29
CA ASN A 695 17.96 7.80 15.85
C ASN A 695 16.57 7.72 15.18
N TYR A 696 15.56 8.34 15.80
CA TYR A 696 14.19 8.41 15.29
C TYR A 696 13.54 7.03 15.13
N THR A 697 13.96 6.07 15.97
CA THR A 697 13.42 4.71 16.04
C THR A 697 13.04 4.42 17.47
N LEU A 698 11.74 4.26 17.71
CA LEU A 698 11.17 3.87 19.00
C LEU A 698 11.19 2.34 19.09
N SER A 699 12.07 1.80 19.94
CA SER A 699 12.29 0.37 20.11
C SER A 699 11.70 -0.12 21.42
N LEU A 700 10.90 -1.20 21.37
CA LEU A 700 10.26 -1.83 22.53
C LEU A 700 10.73 -3.28 22.65
N SER A 701 11.13 -3.71 23.85
CA SER A 701 11.50 -5.11 24.14
C SER A 701 10.57 -5.72 25.18
N ILE A 702 9.86 -6.79 24.82
CA ILE A 702 8.79 -7.40 25.61
C ILE A 702 9.11 -8.89 25.85
N PRO A 703 9.24 -9.36 27.10
CA PRO A 703 9.38 -10.78 27.38
C PRO A 703 8.04 -11.50 27.17
N LEU A 704 8.05 -12.62 26.44
CA LEU A 704 6.88 -13.47 26.23
C LEU A 704 7.03 -14.76 27.07
N PRO A 705 6.21 -14.96 28.11
CA PRO A 705 6.30 -16.15 28.96
C PRO A 705 5.66 -17.41 28.35
N TYR A 706 4.96 -17.29 27.20
CA TYR A 706 4.30 -18.38 26.50
C TYR A 706 4.40 -18.21 24.98
N GLN A 707 4.41 -19.32 24.22
CA GLN A 707 4.47 -19.30 22.75
C GLN A 707 3.12 -18.95 22.08
N HIS A 708 2.02 -19.01 22.82
CA HIS A 708 0.70 -18.57 22.39
C HIS A 708 0.29 -17.34 23.19
N ILE A 709 0.31 -16.17 22.55
CA ILE A 709 -0.01 -14.89 23.19
C ILE A 709 -0.46 -13.88 22.14
N SER A 710 -1.49 -13.09 22.44
CA SER A 710 -1.83 -11.91 21.64
C SER A 710 -1.39 -10.66 22.40
N VAL A 711 -0.56 -9.85 21.77
CA VAL A 711 -0.03 -8.59 22.33
C VAL A 711 -0.68 -7.43 21.60
N GLN A 712 -1.16 -6.44 22.34
CA GLN A 712 -1.72 -5.20 21.82
C GLN A 712 -0.87 -4.03 22.32
N VAL A 713 -0.26 -3.31 21.37
CA VAL A 713 0.51 -2.09 21.63
C VAL A 713 -0.35 -0.91 21.19
N TYR A 714 -0.58 -0.01 22.12
CA TYR A 714 -1.32 1.23 21.94
C TYR A 714 -0.34 2.39 21.97
N ILE A 715 -0.47 3.31 21.03
CA ILE A 715 0.35 4.52 20.96
C ILE A 715 -0.57 5.72 20.86
N GLU A 716 -0.65 6.49 21.95
CA GLU A 716 -1.49 7.67 22.11
C GLU A 716 -0.76 8.93 21.62
N ASP A 717 -0.21 8.87 20.41
CA ASP A 717 0.50 9.98 19.77
C ASP A 717 0.03 10.16 18.30
N ILE A 718 -0.16 11.42 17.91
CA ILE A 718 -0.59 11.83 16.57
C ILE A 718 0.55 11.84 15.55
N LYS A 719 1.82 11.73 15.98
CA LYS A 719 2.99 11.63 15.09
C LYS A 719 2.85 10.51 14.05
N THR A 720 3.49 10.72 12.91
CA THR A 720 3.60 9.73 11.84
C THR A 720 4.63 8.66 12.20
N ILE A 721 4.49 7.48 11.58
CA ILE A 721 5.44 6.38 11.67
C ILE A 721 5.71 5.92 10.25
N GLY A 722 6.99 5.89 9.85
CA GLY A 722 7.39 5.57 8.48
C GLY A 722 7.47 4.07 8.18
N ALA A 723 7.87 3.27 9.17
CA ALA A 723 7.98 1.82 9.03
C ALA A 723 7.85 1.09 10.38
N LEU A 724 7.61 -0.22 10.30
CA LEU A 724 7.49 -1.12 11.45
C LEU A 724 8.47 -2.28 11.27
N ARG A 725 9.29 -2.57 12.27
CA ARG A 725 10.14 -3.77 12.32
C ARG A 725 9.73 -4.60 13.53
N ILE A 726 9.49 -5.89 13.33
CA ILE A 726 9.16 -6.83 14.41
C ILE A 726 10.17 -7.96 14.38
N GLY A 727 10.76 -8.27 15.53
CA GLY A 727 11.68 -9.37 15.70
C GLY A 727 11.34 -10.26 16.88
N LEU A 728 11.80 -11.51 16.80
CA LEU A 728 11.63 -12.52 17.83
C LEU A 728 12.99 -13.16 18.10
N ASN A 729 13.42 -13.15 19.35
CA ASN A 729 14.70 -13.69 19.79
C ASN A 729 14.51 -14.75 20.88
N GLY A 730 15.38 -15.76 20.92
CA GLY A 730 15.40 -16.81 21.95
C GLY A 730 16.78 -17.44 22.05
N HIS A 731 17.23 -17.74 23.27
CA HIS A 731 18.60 -18.18 23.55
C HIS A 731 18.88 -19.62 23.08
N GLU A 732 20.16 -19.90 22.76
CA GLU A 732 20.64 -21.26 22.46
C GLU A 732 20.75 -22.09 23.74
N VAL A 733 20.33 -23.35 23.70
CA VAL A 733 20.45 -24.29 24.83
C VAL A 733 20.98 -25.63 24.35
N LYS A 734 22.03 -26.15 24.99
CA LYS A 734 22.64 -27.44 24.66
C LYS A 734 22.55 -28.39 25.85
N ASN A 735 21.93 -29.55 25.64
CA ASN A 735 21.75 -30.58 26.66
C ASN A 735 22.06 -31.98 26.08
N GLY A 736 23.30 -32.45 26.29
CA GLY A 736 23.76 -33.74 25.76
C GLY A 736 23.72 -33.80 24.24
N SER A 737 22.94 -34.74 23.68
CA SER A 737 22.70 -34.91 22.24
C SER A 737 21.62 -33.98 21.66
N TYR A 738 21.01 -33.11 22.48
CA TYR A 738 19.98 -32.16 22.08
C TYR A 738 20.55 -30.73 21.99
N LEU A 739 20.32 -30.07 20.86
CA LEU A 739 20.76 -28.70 20.58
C LEU A 739 19.59 -27.82 20.13
N LEU A 740 19.10 -26.96 21.02
CA LEU A 740 18.15 -25.90 20.68
C LEU A 740 18.93 -24.70 20.13
N LYS A 741 18.72 -24.37 18.85
CA LYS A 741 19.42 -23.26 18.18
C LYS A 741 18.86 -21.90 18.63
N GLN A 742 19.71 -20.88 18.58
CA GLN A 742 19.31 -19.49 18.81
C GLN A 742 18.25 -19.05 17.79
N LEU A 743 17.12 -18.57 18.29
CA LEU A 743 16.13 -17.83 17.52
C LEU A 743 16.59 -16.36 17.44
N ASN A 744 16.72 -15.83 16.24
CA ASN A 744 17.06 -14.43 15.96
C ASN A 744 16.48 -14.10 14.58
N PHE A 745 15.28 -13.52 14.59
CA PHE A 745 14.49 -13.22 13.41
C PHE A 745 13.99 -11.79 13.48
N TYR A 746 14.01 -11.08 12.36
CA TYR A 746 13.45 -9.73 12.22
C TYR A 746 12.81 -9.58 10.85
N GLN A 747 11.59 -9.02 10.80
CA GLN A 747 10.91 -8.63 9.56
C GLN A 747 10.60 -7.14 9.60
N SER A 748 10.96 -6.44 8.51
CA SER A 748 10.58 -5.04 8.31
C SER A 748 9.38 -4.92 7.36
N PHE A 749 8.47 -4.01 7.69
CA PHE A 749 7.32 -3.60 6.90
C PHE A 749 7.45 -2.09 6.62
N PHE A 750 7.70 -1.71 5.36
CA PHE A 750 7.90 -0.32 4.95
C PHE A 750 7.51 -0.12 3.49
N LYS A 751 6.81 0.97 3.16
CA LYS A 751 6.38 1.27 1.78
C LYS A 751 6.67 2.75 1.46
N ASN A 752 7.49 3.01 0.45
CA ASN A 752 7.79 4.37 -0.01
C ASN A 752 6.50 5.05 -0.49
N GLU A 753 6.35 6.36 -0.26
CA GLU A 753 5.13 7.16 -0.49
C GLU A 753 3.94 6.89 0.46
N PHE A 754 4.08 6.03 1.46
CA PHE A 754 3.03 5.75 2.45
C PHE A 754 3.56 5.98 3.88
N ILE A 755 2.63 6.09 4.83
CA ILE A 755 2.89 6.02 6.27
C ILE A 755 2.18 4.80 6.86
N LEU A 756 2.60 4.36 8.05
CA LEU A 756 1.97 3.26 8.77
C LEU A 756 0.52 3.63 9.18
N ALA A 757 -0.41 2.71 8.99
CA ALA A 757 -1.81 2.86 9.35
C ALA A 757 -2.04 2.89 10.88
N ARG A 758 -3.21 3.37 11.31
CA ARG A 758 -3.58 3.46 12.73
C ARG A 758 -4.10 2.16 13.33
N HIS A 759 -4.43 1.15 12.53
CA HIS A 759 -4.84 -0.17 12.99
C HIS A 759 -4.04 -1.23 12.25
N LEU A 760 -3.26 -2.02 12.97
CA LEU A 760 -2.24 -2.90 12.40
C LEU A 760 -2.45 -4.33 12.92
N PRO A 761 -3.32 -5.13 12.28
CA PRO A 761 -3.47 -6.55 12.60
C PRO A 761 -2.33 -7.34 11.96
N ILE A 762 -1.52 -8.01 12.79
CA ILE A 762 -0.38 -8.82 12.37
C ILE A 762 -0.48 -10.19 13.02
N THR A 763 -0.47 -11.25 12.21
CA THR A 763 -0.44 -12.62 12.72
C THR A 763 0.95 -13.20 12.50
N LEU A 764 1.55 -13.72 13.57
CA LEU A 764 2.84 -14.40 13.58
C LEU A 764 2.60 -15.87 13.93
N SER A 765 2.78 -16.75 12.95
CA SER A 765 2.77 -18.19 13.19
C SER A 765 4.19 -18.70 13.36
N VAL A 766 4.43 -19.53 14.39
CA VAL A 766 5.75 -20.09 14.69
C VAL A 766 5.71 -21.60 14.47
N THR A 767 6.57 -22.10 13.60
CA THR A 767 6.64 -23.53 13.24
C THR A 767 7.83 -24.19 13.95
N LYS A 768 7.60 -25.29 14.67
CA LYS A 768 8.70 -26.13 15.21
C LYS A 768 9.37 -26.91 14.09
N VAL A 769 10.70 -26.89 14.04
CA VAL A 769 11.52 -27.70 13.13
C VAL A 769 12.53 -28.49 13.93
N ILE A 770 12.45 -29.82 13.82
CA ILE A 770 13.33 -30.78 14.49
C ILE A 770 14.15 -31.51 13.43
N ASN A 771 15.47 -31.42 13.51
CA ASN A 771 16.38 -32.23 12.70
C ASN A 771 16.94 -33.36 13.56
N GLU A 772 16.75 -34.61 13.14
CA GLU A 772 17.32 -35.80 13.74
C GLU A 772 18.45 -36.35 12.86
N THR A 773 19.64 -36.50 13.42
CA THR A 773 20.82 -37.06 12.74
C THR A 773 21.19 -38.40 13.39
N LEU A 774 20.98 -39.50 12.68
CA LEU A 774 21.28 -40.86 13.17
C LEU A 774 22.79 -41.08 13.28
N SER A 775 23.27 -41.85 14.26
CA SER A 775 24.69 -42.23 14.36
C SER A 775 25.09 -43.31 13.33
N ILE A 776 26.35 -43.28 12.86
CA ILE A 776 26.92 -44.31 11.98
C ILE A 776 27.12 -45.64 12.73
N LYS A 777 27.40 -45.58 14.04
CA LYS A 777 27.97 -46.70 14.81
C LYS A 777 27.12 -47.16 16.00
N SER A 778 26.16 -46.34 16.45
CA SER A 778 25.32 -46.58 17.62
C SER A 778 23.86 -46.28 17.29
N GLY A 779 22.92 -46.76 18.11
CA GLY A 779 21.49 -46.44 17.98
C GLY A 779 21.09 -45.08 18.56
N GLU A 780 22.07 -44.23 18.92
CA GLU A 780 21.82 -42.90 19.50
C GLU A 780 21.78 -41.85 18.39
N SER A 781 20.69 -41.09 18.34
CA SER A 781 20.53 -39.95 17.42
C SER A 781 20.80 -38.61 18.13
N ASN A 782 21.37 -37.68 17.36
CA ASN A 782 21.51 -36.29 17.76
C ASN A 782 20.31 -35.49 17.26
N PHE A 783 19.76 -34.62 18.09
CA PHE A 783 18.59 -33.80 17.76
C PHE A 783 18.98 -32.32 17.77
N SER A 784 18.51 -31.56 16.78
CA SER A 784 18.55 -30.09 16.82
C SER A 784 17.17 -29.48 16.57
N GLY A 785 16.78 -28.53 17.41
CA GLY A 785 15.50 -27.82 17.34
C GLY A 785 15.70 -26.36 16.93
N ILE A 786 14.78 -25.83 16.13
CA ILE A 786 14.67 -24.40 15.83
C ILE A 786 13.22 -24.03 15.57
N TYR A 787 12.83 -22.82 15.93
CA TYR A 787 11.56 -22.23 15.53
C TYR A 787 11.72 -21.44 14.23
N ILE A 788 10.80 -21.65 13.28
CA ILE A 788 10.70 -20.83 12.07
C ILE A 788 9.46 -19.93 12.19
N PRO A 789 9.62 -18.63 12.50
CA PRO A 789 8.54 -17.66 12.48
C PRO A 789 8.14 -17.26 11.05
N THR A 790 6.83 -17.12 10.82
CA THR A 790 6.23 -16.71 9.55
C THR A 790 5.11 -15.70 9.79
N PHE A 791 5.18 -14.53 9.15
CA PHE A 791 4.13 -13.52 9.21
C PHE A 791 3.03 -13.77 8.17
N THR A 792 1.78 -13.58 8.57
CA THR A 792 0.61 -13.53 7.69
C THR A 792 -0.09 -12.18 7.89
N VAL A 793 -0.02 -11.31 6.88
CA VAL A 793 -0.51 -9.93 6.95
C VAL A 793 -0.97 -9.46 5.57
N ASP A 794 -2.11 -8.75 5.49
CA ASP A 794 -2.42 -7.94 4.30
C ASP A 794 -1.55 -6.68 4.32
N TYR A 795 -0.49 -6.70 3.52
CA TYR A 795 0.47 -5.62 3.40
C TYR A 795 -0.17 -4.28 2.97
N ASN A 796 -1.29 -4.26 2.26
CA ASN A 796 -1.93 -3.00 1.87
C ASN A 796 -2.71 -2.37 3.04
N SER A 797 -3.27 -3.17 3.94
CA SER A 797 -3.98 -2.68 5.15
C SER A 797 -3.06 -1.96 6.15
N LEU A 798 -1.76 -2.27 6.14
CA LEU A 798 -0.78 -1.69 7.06
C LEU A 798 -0.43 -0.22 6.77
N PHE A 799 -0.83 0.33 5.62
CA PHE A 799 -0.31 1.62 5.14
C PHE A 799 -1.42 2.58 4.69
N PHE A 800 -1.30 3.85 5.08
CA PHE A 800 -2.13 4.95 4.61
C PHE A 800 -1.42 5.79 3.55
N THR A 801 -2.19 6.22 2.56
CA THR A 801 -1.84 7.34 1.66
C THR A 801 -2.04 8.68 2.35
N ASP A 802 -1.41 9.74 1.83
CA ASP A 802 -1.59 11.13 2.27
C ASP A 802 -3.08 11.52 2.41
N ASN A 803 -3.89 11.24 1.38
CA ASN A 803 -5.34 11.47 1.37
C ASN A 803 -6.11 10.77 2.51
N GLN A 804 -5.68 9.57 2.91
CA GLN A 804 -6.30 8.84 4.02
C GLN A 804 -5.87 9.42 5.37
N PHE A 805 -4.64 9.93 5.48
CA PHE A 805 -4.16 10.60 6.68
C PHE A 805 -4.86 11.94 6.92
N ILE A 806 -4.91 12.82 5.91
CA ILE A 806 -5.53 14.16 6.03
C ILE A 806 -7.00 14.08 6.47
N ARG A 807 -7.72 13.02 6.07
CA ARG A 807 -9.13 12.78 6.43
C ARG A 807 -9.33 12.03 7.74
N SER A 808 -8.25 11.53 8.36
CA SER A 808 -8.32 10.72 9.58
C SER A 808 -8.51 11.59 10.82
N THR A 809 -9.46 11.22 11.67
CA THR A 809 -9.65 11.79 13.01
C THR A 809 -9.01 10.92 14.12
N LEU A 810 -8.39 9.79 13.76
CA LEU A 810 -7.80 8.84 14.71
C LEU A 810 -6.51 9.39 15.32
N THR A 811 -6.46 9.46 16.65
CA THR A 811 -5.25 9.88 17.42
C THR A 811 -4.59 8.76 18.21
N LEU A 812 -4.98 7.52 17.95
CA LEU A 812 -4.44 6.30 18.57
C LEU A 812 -3.96 5.36 17.47
N THR A 813 -2.72 4.88 17.56
CA THR A 813 -2.26 3.74 16.76
C THR A 813 -2.39 2.47 17.60
N LYS A 814 -3.13 1.47 17.10
CA LYS A 814 -3.28 0.15 17.72
C LYS A 814 -2.62 -0.94 16.86
N LEU A 815 -1.52 -1.48 17.34
CA LEU A 815 -0.85 -2.66 16.80
C LEU A 815 -1.32 -3.90 17.54
N ILE A 816 -1.79 -4.90 16.81
CA ILE A 816 -2.24 -6.19 17.35
C ILE A 816 -1.36 -7.28 16.75
N ILE A 817 -0.52 -7.90 17.58
CA ILE A 817 0.32 -9.03 17.19
C ILE A 817 -0.28 -10.30 17.81
N SER A 818 -0.84 -11.18 16.99
CA SER A 818 -1.28 -12.50 17.43
C SER A 818 -0.20 -13.54 17.16
N ILE A 819 0.42 -14.07 18.22
CA ILE A 819 1.47 -15.09 18.13
C ILE A 819 0.85 -16.45 18.41
N SER A 820 1.04 -17.39 17.49
CA SER A 820 0.46 -18.73 17.53
C SER A 820 1.45 -19.78 17.04
N GLU A 821 1.43 -20.97 17.64
CA GLU A 821 2.12 -22.13 17.07
C GLU A 821 1.28 -22.76 15.94
N THR A 822 1.94 -23.27 14.90
CA THR A 822 1.28 -24.07 13.85
C THR A 822 0.80 -25.43 14.40
N PRO A 823 -0.33 -26.00 13.92
CA PRO A 823 -0.83 -27.31 14.37
C PRO A 823 0.02 -28.52 13.89
N TYR A 824 1.15 -28.24 13.26
CA TYR A 824 2.10 -29.21 12.72
C TYR A 824 3.54 -28.74 13.01
N TYR A 825 4.47 -29.68 12.92
CA TYR A 825 5.90 -29.44 12.98
C TYR A 825 6.60 -30.11 11.78
N VAL A 826 7.81 -29.66 11.46
CA VAL A 826 8.64 -30.27 10.42
C VAL A 826 9.68 -31.15 11.08
N LYS A 827 9.65 -32.46 10.78
CA LYS A 827 10.70 -33.40 11.17
C LYS A 827 11.57 -33.72 9.96
N ASN A 828 12.82 -33.32 10.06
CA ASN A 828 13.88 -33.59 9.10
C ASN A 828 14.76 -34.72 9.63
N LEU A 829 14.98 -35.77 8.84
CA LEU A 829 15.79 -36.92 9.20
C LEU A 829 17.01 -36.99 8.29
N GLN A 830 18.20 -37.07 8.90
CA GLN A 830 19.46 -37.39 8.25
C GLN A 830 19.86 -38.81 8.66
N GLN A 831 19.96 -39.69 7.65
CA GLN A 831 20.37 -41.08 7.80
C GLN A 831 21.56 -41.37 6.86
N PRO A 832 22.46 -42.31 7.19
CA PRO A 832 23.50 -42.74 6.26
C PRO A 832 22.87 -43.43 5.04
N ILE A 833 23.43 -43.24 3.84
CA ILE A 833 22.95 -43.95 2.62
C ILE A 833 23.22 -45.45 2.75
N ALA A 834 24.41 -45.80 3.23
CA ALA A 834 24.79 -47.17 3.53
C ALA A 834 25.60 -47.24 4.82
N LYS A 835 25.43 -48.34 5.57
CA LYS A 835 26.18 -48.60 6.82
C LYS A 835 27.60 -49.08 6.50
N PRO A 836 28.59 -48.94 7.42
CA PRO A 836 29.97 -49.35 7.17
C PRO A 836 30.12 -50.82 6.72
N SER A 837 29.31 -51.73 7.28
CA SER A 837 29.29 -53.15 6.91
C SER A 837 28.75 -53.39 5.50
N GLU A 838 27.74 -52.64 5.10
CA GLU A 838 27.06 -52.71 3.81
C GLU A 838 27.97 -52.17 2.70
N ILE A 839 28.58 -51.00 2.91
CA ILE A 839 29.60 -50.40 2.03
C ILE A 839 30.73 -51.39 1.74
N ILE A 840 31.28 -52.04 2.77
CA ILE A 840 32.36 -53.02 2.62
C ILE A 840 31.89 -54.26 1.85
N PHE A 841 30.69 -54.76 2.14
CA PHE A 841 30.14 -55.96 1.51
C PHE A 841 29.78 -55.74 0.02
N GLN A 842 29.04 -54.67 -0.30
CA GLN A 842 28.68 -54.32 -1.68
C GLN A 842 29.92 -54.00 -2.52
N ASN A 843 30.92 -53.28 -1.97
CA ASN A 843 32.18 -53.06 -2.69
C ASN A 843 32.94 -54.35 -2.98
N LEU A 844 32.97 -55.30 -2.03
CA LEU A 844 33.58 -56.61 -2.25
C LEU A 844 32.82 -57.41 -3.34
N LEU A 845 31.49 -57.49 -3.23
CA LEU A 845 30.62 -58.14 -4.23
C LEU A 845 30.83 -57.53 -5.63
N PHE A 846 30.81 -56.20 -5.73
CA PHE A 846 31.03 -55.48 -6.98
C PHE A 846 32.43 -55.73 -7.56
N THR A 847 33.49 -55.73 -6.74
CA THR A 847 34.81 -56.14 -7.24
C THR A 847 34.82 -57.57 -7.76
N THR A 848 34.13 -58.53 -7.12
CA THR A 848 34.04 -59.90 -7.66
C THR A 848 33.34 -59.96 -9.02
N VAL A 849 32.24 -59.21 -9.22
CA VAL A 849 31.56 -59.10 -10.52
C VAL A 849 32.49 -58.50 -11.59
N CYS A 850 33.31 -57.50 -11.24
CA CYS A 850 34.32 -56.95 -12.15
C CYS A 850 35.37 -58.01 -12.55
N LEU A 851 35.81 -58.85 -11.61
CA LEU A 851 36.75 -59.94 -11.89
C LEU A 851 36.15 -61.01 -12.81
N GLU A 852 34.88 -61.36 -12.63
CA GLU A 852 34.15 -62.27 -13.52
C GLU A 852 34.05 -61.69 -14.95
N LEU A 853 33.77 -60.40 -15.09
CA LEU A 853 33.74 -59.71 -16.38
C LEU A 853 35.12 -59.79 -17.08
N PHE A 854 36.22 -59.51 -16.36
CA PHE A 854 37.58 -59.66 -16.91
C PHE A 854 37.89 -61.13 -17.27
N GLY A 855 37.44 -62.09 -16.46
CA GLY A 855 37.55 -63.52 -16.76
C GLY A 855 36.81 -63.92 -18.04
N LEU A 856 35.60 -63.39 -18.25
CA LEU A 856 34.78 -63.63 -19.44
C LEU A 856 35.41 -62.98 -20.69
N ILE A 857 35.90 -61.75 -20.60
CA ILE A 857 36.65 -61.09 -21.68
C ILE A 857 37.90 -61.90 -22.06
N PHE A 858 38.64 -62.42 -21.07
CA PHE A 858 39.80 -63.27 -21.32
C PHE A 858 39.41 -64.60 -21.99
N LEU A 859 38.32 -65.23 -21.56
CA LEU A 859 37.78 -66.46 -22.16
C LEU A 859 37.39 -66.23 -23.62
N LEU A 860 36.73 -65.10 -23.91
CA LEU A 860 36.33 -64.68 -25.25
C LEU A 860 37.56 -64.40 -26.14
N TYR A 861 38.61 -63.77 -25.60
CA TYR A 861 39.90 -63.65 -26.29
C TYR A 861 40.53 -65.01 -26.61
N LYS A 862 40.55 -65.95 -25.65
CA LYS A 862 41.15 -67.29 -25.79
C LYS A 862 40.41 -68.16 -26.81
N LEU A 863 39.08 -68.11 -26.84
CA LEU A 863 38.22 -68.95 -27.67
C LEU A 863 37.95 -68.38 -29.08
N LEU A 864 37.91 -67.05 -29.23
CA LEU A 864 37.43 -66.40 -30.46
C LEU A 864 38.56 -65.66 -31.20
N LEU A 865 39.21 -64.70 -30.53
CA LEU A 865 40.27 -63.87 -31.14
C LEU A 865 41.56 -64.65 -31.43
N LYS A 866 42.04 -65.46 -30.49
CA LYS A 866 43.28 -66.24 -30.64
C LYS A 866 43.27 -67.19 -31.85
N PRO A 867 42.23 -68.02 -32.11
CA PRO A 867 42.18 -68.85 -33.32
C PRO A 867 42.01 -68.02 -34.60
N LEU A 868 41.20 -66.95 -34.60
CA LEU A 868 41.08 -66.05 -35.76
C LEU A 868 42.43 -65.41 -36.15
N PHE A 869 43.20 -64.93 -35.16
CA PHE A 869 44.53 -64.36 -35.38
C PHE A 869 45.51 -65.38 -35.99
N TYR A 870 45.47 -66.63 -35.50
CA TYR A 870 46.25 -67.73 -36.08
C TYR A 870 45.82 -68.07 -37.51
N PHE A 871 44.52 -68.06 -37.80
CA PHE A 871 43.96 -68.32 -39.13
C PHE A 871 44.41 -67.26 -40.15
N PHE A 872 44.29 -65.97 -39.81
CA PHE A 872 44.76 -64.87 -40.68
C PHE A 872 46.27 -64.90 -40.92
N LEU A 873 47.09 -65.18 -39.90
CA LEU A 873 48.54 -65.33 -40.06
C LEU A 873 48.91 -66.51 -40.97
N LYS A 874 48.21 -67.65 -40.86
CA LYS A 874 48.42 -68.81 -41.73
C LYS A 874 48.12 -68.46 -43.20
N LYS A 875 47.00 -67.76 -43.46
CA LYS A 875 46.58 -67.31 -44.80
C LYS A 875 47.59 -66.32 -45.44
N LYS A 876 48.20 -65.43 -44.65
CA LYS A 876 49.19 -64.44 -45.15
C LYS A 876 50.56 -65.06 -45.47
N PHE A 877 50.88 -66.24 -44.93
CA PHE A 877 52.16 -66.93 -45.21
C PHE A 877 52.13 -67.87 -46.42
N THR A 878 50.97 -68.42 -46.80
CA THR A 878 50.85 -69.21 -48.05
C THR A 878 51.26 -68.38 -49.27
N ASN A 879 50.81 -67.12 -49.34
CA ASN A 879 51.19 -66.16 -50.39
C ASN A 879 52.65 -65.67 -50.33
N ARG A 880 53.39 -65.97 -49.26
CA ARG A 880 54.83 -65.62 -49.14
C ARG A 880 55.75 -66.77 -49.53
N LYS A 881 55.30 -68.04 -49.41
CA LYS A 881 56.07 -69.20 -49.91
C LYS A 881 56.12 -69.24 -51.45
N THR A 882 55.04 -68.88 -52.13
CA THR A 882 55.01 -68.77 -53.61
C THR A 882 56.01 -67.72 -54.13
N ASN A 883 56.03 -66.53 -53.52
CA ASN A 883 56.94 -65.44 -53.93
C ASN A 883 58.43 -65.68 -53.61
N ILE A 884 58.78 -66.57 -52.67
CA ILE A 884 60.18 -66.91 -52.38
C ILE A 884 60.71 -68.01 -53.31
N ASN A 885 59.86 -68.94 -53.77
CA ASN A 885 60.26 -69.94 -54.75
C ASN A 885 60.56 -69.32 -56.13
N ASN A 886 59.78 -68.33 -56.57
CA ASN A 886 60.05 -67.59 -57.82
C ASN A 886 61.36 -66.78 -57.81
N LYS A 887 61.99 -66.54 -56.65
CA LYS A 887 63.26 -65.81 -56.55
C LYS A 887 64.48 -66.72 -56.37
N ARG A 888 64.30 -68.05 -56.37
CA ARG A 888 65.38 -69.04 -56.35
C ARG A 888 65.56 -69.82 -57.65
N SER A 889 64.63 -69.73 -58.60
CA SER A 889 64.77 -70.35 -59.93
C SER A 889 65.67 -69.55 -60.88
N ASN A 890 65.78 -68.23 -60.74
CA ASN A 890 66.55 -67.41 -61.70
C ASN A 890 68.08 -67.50 -61.53
N ASP A 891 68.59 -67.80 -60.34
CA ASP A 891 70.04 -67.87 -60.09
C ASP A 891 70.65 -69.26 -60.38
N TYR A 892 69.84 -70.25 -60.80
CA TYR A 892 70.30 -71.62 -61.09
C TYR A 892 70.33 -72.00 -62.58
N TYR A 893 69.91 -71.10 -63.49
CA TYR A 893 69.82 -71.36 -64.94
C TYR A 893 70.90 -70.70 -65.80
N LYS A 894 71.95 -70.11 -65.18
CA LYS A 894 73.08 -69.50 -65.90
C LYS A 894 74.36 -70.29 -65.63
N TYR A 895 74.79 -71.08 -66.63
CA TYR A 895 75.97 -71.98 -66.67
C TYR A 895 75.80 -73.47 -66.29
N ARG A 896 74.90 -74.19 -66.97
CA ARG A 896 75.23 -75.56 -67.45
C ARG A 896 74.35 -76.01 -68.62
N HIS A 897 74.81 -75.86 -69.86
CA HIS A 897 74.35 -76.70 -70.99
C HIS A 897 75.30 -76.71 -72.19
N LYS A 898 76.08 -77.79 -72.28
CA LYS A 898 76.42 -78.63 -73.45
C LYS A 898 76.90 -79.96 -72.82
N THR A 899 76.45 -81.17 -73.18
CA THR A 899 75.56 -81.58 -74.28
C THR A 899 74.91 -82.95 -73.95
N THR A 900 73.76 -83.24 -74.59
CA THR A 900 73.18 -84.56 -74.93
C THR A 900 72.90 -85.64 -73.85
N GLY A 901 71.64 -86.07 -73.77
CA GLY A 901 71.14 -87.29 -73.12
C GLY A 901 69.67 -87.54 -73.53
N ASN A 902 69.27 -88.79 -73.75
CA ASN A 902 68.07 -89.16 -74.56
C ASN A 902 66.69 -89.00 -73.90
N ILE A 903 65.66 -89.02 -74.75
CA ILE A 903 64.21 -88.84 -74.47
C ILE A 903 63.45 -90.17 -74.61
N TYR A 904 62.22 -90.21 -74.06
CA TYR A 904 61.04 -91.07 -74.33
C TYR A 904 60.89 -92.36 -73.48
N ILE A 905 59.69 -92.79 -73.05
CA ILE A 905 58.31 -92.24 -73.21
C ILE A 905 57.52 -92.30 -71.87
N ASP A 906 56.36 -91.63 -71.81
CA ASP A 906 55.46 -91.47 -70.65
C ASP A 906 54.36 -92.56 -70.57
N MET A 907 53.77 -92.80 -69.38
CA MET A 907 52.30 -92.80 -69.13
C MET A 907 51.83 -93.54 -67.84
N SER A 908 51.34 -92.72 -66.90
CA SER A 908 49.96 -92.79 -66.36
C SER A 908 49.52 -93.69 -65.17
N TYR A 909 48.45 -93.18 -64.54
CA TYR A 909 47.45 -93.76 -63.62
C TYR A 909 47.68 -93.95 -62.10
N THR A 910 46.74 -93.32 -61.39
CA THR A 910 46.19 -93.50 -60.02
C THR A 910 46.26 -94.92 -59.43
N ALA A 911 46.26 -95.17 -58.12
CA ALA A 911 45.20 -94.82 -57.14
C ALA A 911 45.56 -95.31 -55.71
N TYR A 912 44.76 -94.94 -54.69
CA TYR A 912 44.71 -95.46 -53.29
C TYR A 912 46.05 -95.66 -52.54
N PHE A 913 46.32 -95.02 -51.40
CA PHE A 913 45.48 -94.92 -50.18
C PHE A 913 45.85 -93.66 -49.37
#